data_AF-A0A5E8CGW1-F1
#
_entry.id   AF-A0A5E8CGW1-F1
#
_cell.length_a   1.000
_cell.length_b   1.000
_cell.length_c   1.000
_cell.angle_alpha   90.00
_cell.angle_beta   90.00
_cell.angle_gamma   90.00
#
_symmetry.space_group_name_H-M   'P 1'
#
loop_
_entity.id
_entity.type
_entity.pdbx_description
1 polymer ?
#
loop_
_entity_poly.entity_id
_entity_poly.type
_entity_poly.pdbx_seq_one_letter_code
_entity_poly.pdbx_strand_id
1 'polypeptide(L)'
;MSNSSKFLDNLLDSAITFYSQNDTISKKPLPVFFNNIDEAVDLFENSLRFEANEAMSQEIIVDSLPILHAANLDTNTPGIITGETKKKKLILHKKKKPKKKNSKPKKEKTPEQLEIEMLKLQKKEEEKQKKEETKKIEKDENVLAKHERKVAKEIEKEAKKAKALADKLMQKAKTAQDSIANNKDVTPKQKEKTEIMAIEADKAITNAQEKQKEYEIADAKATKIQDKVDNRKIERQKKRETTKKEKEKKAIERAYQKEQKKKKLEKDLIDKNINLHNDIFDLVEETMLSNNDELDDGEVEVSADSIKIYPSPLPFYRHINSLNMTRPFNGFEKTLLQGEPTEGDCFIKLYHGPPGTGKTFRLMKELSQIIGKKKFNRILVCATSNIATVNMYTRAKKMGIKGSLVISNEKYYQPSPKELEEWQPTTDSVVFSTISMRSGSILRDCKFTTILIDEASQCQEAWIWGLLREEVKYIYMAGDPQQLSALVSQKGESLKNGRSLMERLMSMDYPAELLNTQRRMHPKIAEFSNITFYDNKLKTEYHDNYDTAPFQVINIQGKEKRVGTSYQNEIEAIRLDKEYKKLSKEFKQVIVISPYQAQCKLINKINPEINIHTVDSFQGREADVVLMTTVRSENKIGFWNDYRRLNVGMTRAKHVLRIIGNINTWDKEEGPLKKLKKYVINNNLVEEEKIEKEFI
;
A
#
# COMPACT_ATOMS: atom_id res chain seq x y z
N MET A 1 -13.14 10.71 3.20
CA MET A 1 -14.04 11.39 2.24
C MET A 1 -13.57 11.25 0.78
N SER A 2 -12.49 11.85 0.27
CA SER A 2 -12.07 11.58 -1.14
C SER A 2 -11.17 10.35 -1.32
N ASN A 3 -10.38 9.98 -0.31
CA ASN A 3 -9.39 8.88 -0.43
C ASN A 3 -9.96 7.48 -0.22
N SER A 4 -11.21 7.40 0.19
CA SER A 4 -11.75 6.26 0.91
C SER A 4 -12.86 5.55 0.15
N SER A 5 -13.72 6.33 -0.54
CA SER A 5 -14.43 5.83 -1.73
C SER A 5 -13.42 5.22 -2.70
N LYS A 6 -12.28 5.89 -2.95
CA LYS A 6 -11.23 5.35 -3.83
C LYS A 6 -10.65 4.02 -3.34
N PHE A 7 -10.51 3.81 -2.02
CA PHE A 7 -10.03 2.54 -1.50
C PHE A 7 -11.05 1.42 -1.71
N LEU A 8 -12.30 1.64 -1.34
CA LEU A 8 -13.35 0.63 -1.47
C LEU A 8 -13.67 0.34 -2.94
N ASP A 9 -13.71 1.38 -3.77
CA ASP A 9 -13.83 1.25 -5.23
C ASP A 9 -12.67 0.42 -5.76
N ASN A 10 -11.42 0.72 -5.41
CA ASN A 10 -10.28 -0.08 -5.86
C ASN A 10 -10.29 -1.52 -5.33
N LEU A 11 -10.75 -1.75 -4.09
CA LEU A 11 -10.87 -3.09 -3.50
C LEU A 11 -11.96 -3.90 -4.20
N LEU A 12 -13.03 -3.22 -4.61
CA LEU A 12 -14.14 -3.78 -5.37
C LEU A 12 -13.76 -4.01 -6.84
N ASP A 13 -13.01 -3.11 -7.47
CA ASP A 13 -12.38 -3.29 -8.77
C ASP A 13 -11.48 -4.52 -8.74
N SER A 14 -10.65 -4.60 -7.71
CA SER A 14 -9.78 -5.74 -7.42
C SER A 14 -10.61 -7.03 -7.35
N ALA A 15 -11.62 -7.11 -6.47
CA ALA A 15 -12.52 -8.27 -6.43
C ALA A 15 -13.15 -8.58 -7.79
N ILE A 16 -13.73 -7.58 -8.47
CA ILE A 16 -14.40 -7.77 -9.76
C ILE A 16 -13.42 -8.32 -10.80
N THR A 17 -12.27 -7.70 -10.97
CA THR A 17 -11.22 -8.18 -11.88
C THR A 17 -10.87 -9.63 -11.55
N PHE A 18 -10.76 -9.96 -10.27
CA PHE A 18 -10.36 -11.29 -9.84
C PHE A 18 -11.45 -12.36 -9.96
N TYR A 19 -12.73 -11.99 -9.89
CA TYR A 19 -13.84 -12.91 -10.11
C TYR A 19 -14.26 -13.05 -11.57
N SER A 20 -14.07 -12.01 -12.38
CA SER A 20 -14.70 -11.91 -13.71
C SER A 20 -13.75 -12.13 -14.88
N GLN A 21 -12.43 -12.21 -14.67
CA GLN A 21 -11.45 -12.32 -15.75
C GLN A 21 -10.48 -13.50 -15.53
N ASN A 22 -10.60 -14.52 -16.38
CA ASN A 22 -9.72 -15.70 -16.42
C ASN A 22 -8.77 -15.76 -17.64
N ASP A 23 -9.05 -15.01 -18.71
CA ASP A 23 -8.47 -15.30 -20.03
C ASP A 23 -7.24 -14.48 -20.41
N THR A 24 -6.88 -13.44 -19.64
CA THR A 24 -5.78 -12.52 -19.97
C THR A 24 -4.50 -12.73 -19.15
N ILE A 25 -4.53 -13.57 -18.11
CA ILE A 25 -3.38 -13.75 -17.21
C ILE A 25 -2.40 -14.76 -17.80
N SER A 26 -1.13 -14.35 -17.93
CA SER A 26 -0.05 -15.21 -18.41
C SER A 26 0.04 -16.51 -17.60
N LYS A 27 0.03 -17.64 -18.30
CA LYS A 27 0.23 -18.98 -17.72
C LYS A 27 1.65 -19.51 -17.97
N LYS A 28 2.61 -18.60 -18.12
CA LYS A 28 4.03 -18.95 -18.29
C LYS A 28 4.74 -18.89 -16.94
N PRO A 29 5.68 -19.81 -16.67
CA PRO A 29 6.51 -19.73 -15.48
C PRO A 29 7.33 -18.44 -15.42
N LEU A 30 7.52 -17.89 -14.23
CA LEU A 30 8.37 -16.71 -14.03
C LEU A 30 9.82 -16.99 -14.48
N PRO A 31 10.40 -16.17 -15.37
CA PRO A 31 11.77 -16.37 -15.83
C PRO A 31 12.78 -16.10 -14.71
N VAL A 32 14.01 -16.60 -14.85
CA VAL A 32 15.11 -16.31 -13.91
C VAL A 32 15.72 -14.92 -14.18
N PHE A 33 15.81 -14.56 -15.46
CA PHE A 33 16.32 -13.30 -15.96
C PHE A 33 15.18 -12.41 -16.44
N PHE A 34 15.36 -11.10 -16.35
CA PHE A 34 14.40 -10.09 -16.83
C PHE A 34 15.12 -9.09 -17.73
N ASN A 35 14.46 -8.58 -18.78
CA ASN A 35 15.10 -7.62 -19.68
C ASN A 35 15.15 -6.21 -19.09
N ASN A 36 14.12 -5.82 -18.34
CA ASN A 36 14.04 -4.52 -17.67
C ASN A 36 13.10 -4.57 -16.45
N ILE A 37 13.12 -3.51 -15.65
CA ILE A 37 12.35 -3.40 -14.40
C ILE A 37 10.84 -3.40 -14.65
N ASP A 38 10.36 -2.71 -15.69
CA ASP A 38 8.92 -2.61 -15.98
C ASP A 38 8.34 -3.96 -16.39
N GLU A 39 9.04 -4.72 -17.24
CA GLU A 39 8.66 -6.09 -17.60
C GLU A 39 8.60 -7.01 -16.37
N ALA A 40 9.60 -6.92 -15.49
CA ALA A 40 9.62 -7.71 -14.26
C ALA A 40 8.40 -7.38 -13.37
N VAL A 41 8.10 -6.09 -13.19
CA VAL A 41 6.93 -5.60 -12.44
C VAL A 41 5.63 -6.13 -13.05
N ASP A 42 5.47 -6.06 -14.37
CA ASP A 42 4.28 -6.58 -15.07
C ASP A 42 4.11 -8.10 -14.87
N LEU A 43 5.19 -8.87 -14.93
CA LEU A 43 5.17 -10.32 -14.69
C LEU A 43 4.82 -10.65 -13.23
N PHE A 44 5.36 -9.90 -12.27
CA PHE A 44 5.02 -10.08 -10.85
C PHE A 44 3.59 -9.67 -10.54
N GLU A 45 3.08 -8.62 -11.17
CA GLU A 45 1.68 -8.22 -11.03
C GLU A 45 0.79 -9.36 -11.53
N ASN A 46 1.06 -9.87 -12.74
CA ASN A 46 0.32 -11.01 -13.30
C ASN A 46 0.37 -12.24 -12.40
N SER A 47 1.51 -12.53 -11.79
CA SER A 47 1.68 -13.61 -10.81
C SER A 47 0.79 -13.42 -9.58
N LEU A 48 0.76 -12.23 -8.98
CA LEU A 48 -0.11 -11.92 -7.84
C LEU A 48 -1.59 -11.98 -8.21
N ARG A 49 -1.95 -11.51 -9.41
CA ARG A 49 -3.32 -11.58 -9.92
C ARG A 49 -3.76 -13.03 -10.15
N PHE A 50 -2.87 -13.88 -10.66
CA PHE A 50 -3.12 -15.31 -10.81
C PHE A 50 -3.43 -15.98 -9.46
N GLU A 51 -2.60 -15.75 -8.44
CA GLU A 51 -2.82 -16.32 -7.10
C GLU A 51 -4.10 -15.79 -6.46
N ALA A 52 -4.41 -14.51 -6.66
CA ALA A 52 -5.66 -13.92 -6.19
C ALA A 52 -6.88 -14.64 -6.82
N ASN A 53 -6.85 -14.89 -8.13
CA ASN A 53 -7.91 -15.60 -8.84
C ASN A 53 -8.08 -17.04 -8.33
N GLU A 54 -6.98 -17.79 -8.19
CA GLU A 54 -7.05 -19.16 -7.69
C GLU A 54 -7.59 -19.19 -6.24
N ALA A 55 -7.13 -18.27 -5.38
CA ALA A 55 -7.62 -18.17 -4.00
C ALA A 55 -9.11 -17.79 -3.93
N MET A 56 -9.57 -16.82 -4.73
CA MET A 56 -10.97 -16.38 -4.75
C MET A 56 -11.91 -17.23 -5.60
N SER A 57 -11.41 -18.31 -6.21
CA SER A 57 -12.25 -19.32 -6.84
C SER A 57 -12.81 -20.34 -5.83
N GLN A 58 -12.25 -20.38 -4.62
CA GLN A 58 -12.63 -21.34 -3.58
C GLN A 58 -13.50 -20.66 -2.52
N GLU A 59 -14.74 -21.13 -2.41
CA GLU A 59 -15.65 -20.71 -1.36
C GLU A 59 -15.09 -21.12 0.01
N ILE A 60 -15.18 -20.22 0.99
CA ILE A 60 -14.73 -20.47 2.36
C ILE A 60 -15.93 -20.44 3.32
N ILE A 61 -15.83 -21.29 4.34
CA ILE A 61 -16.75 -21.27 5.48
C ILE A 61 -16.09 -20.41 6.56
N VAL A 62 -16.82 -19.42 7.06
CA VAL A 62 -16.35 -18.51 8.11
C VAL A 62 -17.06 -18.79 9.42
N ASP A 63 -16.30 -18.91 10.51
CA ASP A 63 -16.84 -19.14 11.86
C ASP A 63 -17.37 -17.84 12.51
N SER A 64 -17.15 -16.69 11.86
CA SER A 64 -17.54 -15.35 12.32
C SER A 64 -17.93 -14.46 11.15
N LEU A 65 -18.58 -13.33 11.44
CA LEU A 65 -19.03 -12.38 10.42
C LEU A 65 -17.89 -11.93 9.49
N PRO A 66 -18.03 -12.15 8.16
CA PRO A 66 -16.95 -11.96 7.20
C PRO A 66 -16.80 -10.49 6.78
N ILE A 67 -16.01 -9.69 7.50
CA ILE A 67 -15.69 -8.31 7.08
C ILE A 67 -14.52 -8.36 6.06
N LEU A 68 -14.56 -7.50 5.05
CA LEU A 68 -13.58 -7.36 3.96
C LEU A 68 -13.43 -8.59 3.07
N HIS A 69 -14.41 -9.49 3.09
CA HIS A 69 -14.43 -10.65 2.22
C HIS A 69 -15.07 -10.32 0.88
N ALA A 70 -14.64 -11.07 -0.11
CA ALA A 70 -15.19 -11.04 -1.43
C ALA A 70 -16.45 -11.92 -1.43
N ALA A 71 -17.57 -11.47 -2.00
CA ALA A 71 -18.83 -12.20 -1.93
C ALA A 71 -19.67 -12.11 -3.20
N ASN A 72 -20.44 -13.16 -3.47
CA ASN A 72 -21.38 -13.22 -4.59
C ASN A 72 -22.73 -13.77 -4.12
N LEU A 73 -23.83 -13.14 -4.55
CA LEU A 73 -25.18 -13.58 -4.20
C LEU A 73 -25.54 -14.86 -4.95
N ASP A 74 -25.54 -14.82 -6.28
CA ASP A 74 -25.87 -15.97 -7.13
C ASP A 74 -25.30 -15.78 -8.54
N THR A 75 -23.96 -15.87 -8.62
CA THR A 75 -23.14 -16.17 -9.82
C THR A 75 -22.65 -15.07 -10.75
N ASN A 76 -22.89 -13.75 -10.57
CA ASN A 76 -22.24 -12.77 -11.49
C ASN A 76 -22.13 -11.31 -11.01
N THR A 77 -22.32 -11.01 -9.73
CA THR A 77 -22.08 -9.63 -9.25
C THR A 77 -21.29 -9.69 -7.96
N PRO A 78 -19.94 -9.75 -8.07
CA PRO A 78 -19.10 -9.75 -6.90
C PRO A 78 -19.23 -8.42 -6.17
N GLY A 79 -19.10 -8.49 -4.85
CA GLY A 79 -19.08 -7.36 -3.95
C GLY A 79 -18.08 -7.57 -2.82
N ILE A 80 -17.88 -6.52 -2.03
CA ILE A 80 -17.07 -6.56 -0.81
C ILE A 80 -18.00 -6.40 0.38
N ILE A 81 -17.86 -7.31 1.35
CA ILE A 81 -18.55 -7.19 2.63
C ILE A 81 -17.76 -6.19 3.48
N THR A 82 -18.40 -5.17 4.03
CA THR A 82 -17.70 -4.09 4.76
C THR A 82 -18.15 -3.98 6.21
N GLY A 83 -19.25 -4.61 6.58
CA GLY A 83 -19.78 -4.53 7.94
C GLY A 83 -21.05 -5.34 8.15
N GLU A 84 -21.63 -5.15 9.32
CA GLU A 84 -22.85 -5.79 9.78
C GLU A 84 -23.82 -4.73 10.29
N THR A 85 -25.11 -4.90 10.02
CA THR A 85 -26.17 -4.03 10.53
C THR A 85 -26.64 -4.49 11.91
N LYS A 86 -27.40 -3.63 12.61
CA LYS A 86 -28.00 -3.94 13.92
C LYS A 86 -28.87 -5.21 13.93
N LYS A 87 -29.34 -5.69 12.76
CA LYS A 87 -30.17 -6.89 12.60
C LYS A 87 -29.38 -8.14 12.21
N LYS A 88 -28.05 -8.14 12.37
CA LYS A 88 -27.14 -9.21 11.95
C LYS A 88 -27.15 -9.55 10.46
N LYS A 89 -27.46 -8.55 9.62
CA LYS A 89 -27.31 -8.67 8.17
C LYS A 89 -25.98 -8.08 7.74
N LEU A 90 -25.40 -8.61 6.68
CA LEU A 90 -24.13 -8.14 6.14
C LEU A 90 -24.38 -6.99 5.16
N ILE A 91 -23.51 -5.99 5.19
CA ILE A 91 -23.49 -4.88 4.22
C ILE A 91 -22.58 -5.28 3.07
N LEU A 92 -23.16 -5.44 1.88
CA LEU A 92 -22.45 -5.81 0.66
C LEU A 92 -22.35 -4.61 -0.28
N HIS A 93 -21.14 -4.15 -0.56
CA HIS A 93 -20.88 -3.09 -1.54
C HIS A 93 -20.62 -3.69 -2.93
N LYS A 94 -21.29 -3.14 -3.95
CA LYS A 94 -21.20 -3.57 -5.34
C LYS A 94 -20.95 -2.38 -6.28
N LYS A 95 -20.37 -2.66 -7.45
CA LYS A 95 -20.23 -1.62 -8.48
C LYS A 95 -21.62 -1.27 -8.96
N LYS A 96 -21.90 0.03 -9.05
CA LYS A 96 -23.10 0.52 -9.71
C LYS A 96 -23.10 -0.05 -11.13
N LYS A 97 -24.04 -0.94 -11.47
CA LYS A 97 -24.21 -1.40 -12.86
C LYS A 97 -24.34 -0.15 -13.71
N PRO A 98 -23.56 0.03 -14.80
CA PRO A 98 -23.82 1.12 -15.72
C PRO A 98 -25.28 0.96 -16.11
N LYS A 99 -26.10 1.99 -15.84
CA LYS A 99 -27.52 1.95 -16.18
C LYS A 99 -27.60 1.64 -17.66
N LYS A 100 -27.90 0.38 -18.04
CA LYS A 100 -28.41 0.09 -19.37
C LYS A 100 -29.54 1.09 -19.54
N LYS A 101 -29.54 1.86 -20.63
CA LYS A 101 -30.65 2.71 -21.04
C LYS A 101 -31.85 1.80 -21.37
N ASN A 102 -32.38 1.11 -20.37
CA ASN A 102 -33.69 0.50 -20.41
C ASN A 102 -34.57 1.45 -19.62
N SER A 103 -35.27 2.26 -20.40
CA SER A 103 -36.47 2.99 -20.01
C SER A 103 -37.37 2.12 -19.12
N LYS A 104 -37.41 2.44 -17.83
CA LYS A 104 -38.60 2.34 -16.98
C LYS A 104 -38.47 3.38 -15.86
N PRO A 105 -39.61 3.95 -15.42
CA PRO A 105 -39.76 5.37 -15.22
C PRO A 105 -38.94 5.86 -14.02
N LYS A 106 -38.24 6.98 -14.19
CA LYS A 106 -37.87 7.81 -13.04
C LYS A 106 -39.15 8.00 -12.22
N LYS A 107 -39.11 7.79 -10.90
CA LYS A 107 -40.07 8.49 -10.03
C LYS A 107 -40.09 9.93 -10.55
N GLU A 108 -41.22 10.35 -11.10
CA GLU A 108 -41.37 11.71 -11.58
C GLU A 108 -40.97 12.57 -10.39
N LYS A 109 -39.87 13.32 -10.57
CA LYS A 109 -39.59 14.46 -9.71
C LYS A 109 -40.90 15.23 -9.69
N THR A 110 -41.44 15.49 -8.51
CA THR A 110 -42.69 16.24 -8.40
C THR A 110 -42.55 17.53 -9.23
N PRO A 111 -43.66 18.08 -9.78
CA PRO A 111 -43.59 19.33 -10.53
C PRO A 111 -42.76 20.41 -9.82
N GLU A 112 -42.87 20.50 -8.50
CA GLU A 112 -42.04 21.36 -7.64
C GLU A 112 -40.54 21.04 -7.68
N GLN A 113 -40.14 19.78 -7.66
CA GLN A 113 -38.72 19.39 -7.72
C GLN A 113 -38.09 19.68 -9.08
N LEU A 114 -38.86 19.51 -10.17
CA LEU A 114 -38.44 19.91 -11.52
C LEU A 114 -38.34 21.42 -11.65
N GLU A 115 -39.30 22.15 -11.10
CA GLU A 115 -39.32 23.61 -11.09
C GLU A 115 -38.15 24.20 -10.31
N ILE A 116 -37.83 23.66 -9.12
CA ILE A 116 -36.69 24.09 -8.31
C ILE A 116 -35.35 23.87 -9.03
N GLU A 117 -35.19 22.73 -9.71
CA GLU A 117 -33.96 22.42 -10.43
C GLU A 117 -33.81 23.26 -11.71
N MET A 118 -34.92 23.49 -12.42
CA MET A 118 -34.98 24.35 -13.60
C MET A 118 -34.69 25.81 -13.23
N LEU A 119 -35.24 26.30 -12.11
CA LEU A 119 -34.92 27.62 -11.53
C LEU A 119 -33.45 27.75 -11.13
N LYS A 120 -32.83 26.68 -10.60
CA LYS A 120 -31.39 26.69 -10.23
C LYS A 120 -30.49 26.71 -11.47
N LEU A 121 -30.86 26.00 -12.53
CA LEU A 121 -30.13 26.00 -13.80
C LEU A 121 -30.27 27.34 -14.52
N GLN A 122 -31.49 27.89 -14.60
CA GLN A 122 -31.75 29.22 -15.16
C GLN A 122 -30.96 30.30 -14.42
N LYS A 123 -30.97 30.32 -13.08
CA LYS A 123 -30.17 31.27 -12.29
C LYS A 123 -28.67 31.16 -12.57
N LYS A 124 -28.14 29.94 -12.78
CA LYS A 124 -26.72 29.74 -13.11
C LYS A 124 -26.37 30.23 -14.50
N GLU A 125 -27.22 30.01 -15.50
CA GLU A 125 -27.01 30.51 -16.86
C GLU A 125 -27.12 32.03 -16.91
N GLU A 126 -28.12 32.62 -16.26
CA GLU A 126 -28.25 34.08 -16.14
C GLU A 126 -27.03 34.73 -15.48
N GLU A 127 -26.49 34.14 -14.41
CA GLU A 127 -25.27 34.64 -13.75
C GLU A 127 -24.04 34.55 -14.67
N LYS A 128 -23.98 33.52 -15.52
CA LYS A 128 -22.87 33.34 -16.46
C LYS A 128 -22.95 34.36 -17.59
N GLN A 129 -24.13 34.56 -18.18
CA GLN A 129 -24.37 35.57 -19.21
C GLN A 129 -24.07 36.98 -18.70
N LYS A 130 -24.56 37.36 -17.52
CA LYS A 130 -24.26 38.67 -16.89
C LYS A 130 -22.75 38.90 -16.71
N LYS A 131 -21.99 37.86 -16.34
CA LYS A 131 -20.51 37.95 -16.18
C LYS A 131 -19.78 38.14 -17.51
N GLU A 132 -20.24 37.50 -18.58
CA GLU A 132 -19.65 37.64 -19.91
C GLU A 132 -19.93 39.02 -20.50
N GLU A 133 -21.16 39.52 -20.33
CA GLU A 133 -21.59 40.83 -20.78
C GLU A 133 -20.82 41.96 -20.09
N THR A 134 -20.64 41.87 -18.75
CA THR A 134 -19.86 42.86 -17.98
C THR A 134 -18.40 42.93 -18.43
N LYS A 135 -17.78 41.79 -18.76
CA LYS A 135 -16.40 41.74 -19.27
C LYS A 135 -16.26 42.38 -20.65
N LYS A 136 -17.29 42.28 -21.50
CA LYS A 136 -17.29 42.87 -22.83
C LYS A 136 -17.32 44.40 -22.74
N ILE A 137 -18.21 44.95 -21.92
CA ILE A 137 -18.33 46.40 -21.67
C ILE A 137 -17.00 46.97 -21.11
N GLU A 138 -16.37 46.29 -20.16
CA GLU A 138 -15.07 46.73 -19.58
C GLU A 138 -13.94 46.78 -20.63
N LYS A 139 -13.95 45.85 -21.59
CA LYS A 139 -12.96 45.82 -22.68
C LYS A 139 -13.15 47.00 -23.62
N ASP A 140 -14.39 47.31 -23.98
CA ASP A 140 -14.74 48.38 -24.91
C ASP A 140 -14.44 49.77 -24.31
N GLU A 141 -14.77 49.98 -23.02
CA GLU A 141 -14.46 51.23 -22.30
C GLU A 141 -12.95 51.51 -22.17
N ASN A 142 -12.14 50.46 -21.95
CA ASN A 142 -10.67 50.59 -21.91
C ASN A 142 -10.07 50.99 -23.26
N VAL A 143 -10.62 50.49 -24.36
CA VAL A 143 -10.21 50.88 -25.71
C VAL A 143 -10.55 52.34 -25.98
N LEU A 144 -11.77 52.76 -25.60
CA LEU A 144 -12.23 54.14 -25.73
C LEU A 144 -11.39 55.12 -24.91
N ALA A 145 -11.05 54.79 -23.66
CA ALA A 145 -10.20 55.62 -22.80
C ALA A 145 -8.82 55.89 -23.41
N LYS A 146 -8.21 54.87 -24.03
CA LYS A 146 -6.91 55.00 -24.72
C LYS A 146 -6.99 55.90 -25.94
N HIS A 147 -8.09 55.81 -26.69
CA HIS A 147 -8.30 56.62 -27.88
C HIS A 147 -8.45 58.11 -27.53
N GLU A 148 -9.33 58.44 -26.58
CA GLU A 148 -9.60 59.83 -26.16
C GLU A 148 -8.36 60.51 -25.55
N ARG A 149 -7.54 59.78 -24.79
CA ARG A 149 -6.24 60.30 -24.30
C ARG A 149 -5.26 60.63 -25.42
N LYS A 150 -5.27 59.87 -26.51
CA LYS A 150 -4.42 60.14 -27.67
C LYS A 150 -4.86 61.42 -28.36
N VAL A 151 -6.17 61.60 -28.52
CA VAL A 151 -6.78 62.81 -29.09
C VAL A 151 -6.44 64.04 -28.23
N ALA A 152 -6.61 63.96 -26.91
CA ALA A 152 -6.30 65.08 -26.00
C ALA A 152 -4.83 65.53 -26.10
N LYS A 153 -3.88 64.59 -26.23
CA LYS A 153 -2.45 64.89 -26.40
C LYS A 153 -2.12 65.59 -27.72
N GLU A 154 -2.85 65.28 -28.79
CA GLU A 154 -2.66 65.95 -30.08
C GLU A 154 -3.14 67.40 -29.99
N ILE A 155 -4.31 67.64 -29.38
CA ILE A 155 -4.87 68.98 -29.17
C ILE A 155 -3.99 69.80 -28.22
N GLU A 156 -3.44 69.19 -27.17
CA GLU A 156 -2.48 69.85 -26.26
C GLU A 156 -1.26 70.40 -27.02
N LYS A 157 -0.75 69.62 -27.97
CA LYS A 157 0.40 70.01 -28.80
C LYS A 157 0.05 71.18 -29.71
N GLU A 158 -1.17 71.23 -30.24
CA GLU A 158 -1.67 72.36 -31.02
C GLU A 158 -1.84 73.62 -30.17
N ALA A 159 -2.44 73.50 -28.98
CA ALA A 159 -2.62 74.60 -28.04
C ALA A 159 -1.28 75.24 -27.62
N LYS A 160 -0.27 74.42 -27.30
CA LYS A 160 1.08 74.90 -26.99
C LYS A 160 1.73 75.66 -28.15
N LYS A 161 1.54 75.18 -29.39
CA LYS A 161 2.04 75.87 -30.59
C LYS A 161 1.34 77.21 -30.82
N ALA A 162 0.01 77.24 -30.69
CA ALA A 162 -0.79 78.45 -30.84
C ALA A 162 -0.42 79.51 -29.79
N LYS A 163 -0.22 79.09 -28.53
CA LYS A 163 0.23 79.97 -27.45
C LYS A 163 1.62 80.56 -27.70
N ALA A 164 2.59 79.73 -28.10
CA ALA A 164 3.94 80.21 -28.42
C ALA A 164 3.95 81.22 -29.58
N LEU A 165 3.05 81.03 -30.57
CA LEU A 165 2.87 81.99 -31.66
C LEU A 165 2.26 83.31 -31.18
N ALA A 166 1.24 83.24 -30.33
CA ALA A 166 0.59 84.40 -29.73
C ALA A 166 1.58 85.22 -28.88
N ASP A 167 2.35 84.58 -28.01
CA ASP A 167 3.37 85.24 -27.17
C ASP A 167 4.42 85.97 -28.04
N LYS A 168 4.86 85.33 -29.13
CA LYS A 168 5.84 85.90 -30.06
C LYS A 168 5.29 87.11 -30.81
N LEU A 169 4.03 87.06 -31.26
CA LEU A 169 3.39 88.17 -31.97
C LEU A 169 3.06 89.33 -31.03
N MET A 170 2.63 89.04 -29.80
CA MET A 170 2.40 90.03 -28.76
C MET A 170 3.68 90.79 -28.41
N GLN A 171 4.80 90.09 -28.23
CA GLN A 171 6.09 90.73 -27.97
C GLN A 171 6.52 91.63 -29.12
N LYS A 172 6.31 91.20 -30.37
CA LYS A 172 6.59 92.02 -31.56
C LYS A 172 5.69 93.25 -31.66
N ALA A 173 4.39 93.11 -31.41
CA ALA A 173 3.43 94.21 -31.44
C ALA A 173 3.73 95.25 -30.34
N LYS A 174 4.04 94.79 -29.12
CA LYS A 174 4.45 95.67 -28.01
C LYS A 174 5.73 96.44 -28.31
N THR A 175 6.76 95.75 -28.83
CA THR A 175 8.02 96.40 -29.24
C THR A 175 7.78 97.46 -30.31
N ALA A 176 6.89 97.19 -31.28
CA ALA A 176 6.53 98.15 -32.32
C ALA A 176 5.75 99.35 -31.77
N GLN A 177 4.79 99.12 -30.87
CA GLN A 177 4.05 100.18 -30.18
C GLN A 177 4.95 101.07 -29.32
N ASP A 178 5.85 100.49 -28.52
CA ASP A 178 6.81 101.21 -27.68
C ASP A 178 7.78 102.05 -28.54
N SER A 179 8.14 101.58 -29.73
CA SER A 179 8.98 102.34 -30.68
C SER A 179 8.26 103.54 -31.29
N ILE A 180 6.94 103.45 -31.50
CA ILE A 180 6.10 104.55 -32.01
C ILE A 180 5.84 105.58 -30.92
N ALA A 181 5.59 105.14 -29.67
CA ALA A 181 5.30 106.04 -28.55
C ALA A 181 6.48 106.97 -28.20
N ASN A 182 7.71 106.55 -28.51
CA ASN A 182 8.94 107.28 -28.20
C ASN A 182 9.48 108.16 -29.35
N ASN A 183 8.82 108.21 -30.51
CA ASN A 183 9.31 108.94 -31.69
C ASN A 183 8.37 110.10 -32.08
N LYS A 184 8.92 111.32 -32.27
CA LYS A 184 8.12 112.54 -32.56
C LYS A 184 7.76 112.71 -34.05
N ASP A 185 8.43 112.00 -34.97
CA ASP A 185 8.18 112.05 -36.42
C ASP A 185 7.68 110.68 -36.95
N VAL A 186 6.41 110.34 -36.67
CA VAL A 186 5.81 109.05 -37.09
C VAL A 186 5.03 109.20 -38.39
N THR A 187 5.40 108.44 -39.42
CA THR A 187 4.66 108.44 -40.70
C THR A 187 3.36 107.61 -40.63
N PRO A 188 2.30 107.98 -41.39
CA PRO A 188 1.03 107.23 -41.45
C PRO A 188 1.20 105.73 -41.72
N LYS A 189 2.13 105.35 -42.61
CA LYS A 189 2.47 103.94 -42.93
C LYS A 189 3.03 103.16 -41.72
N GLN A 190 3.74 103.82 -40.80
CA GLN A 190 4.30 103.18 -39.60
C GLN A 190 3.21 102.91 -38.55
N LYS A 191 2.21 103.78 -38.43
CA LYS A 191 1.03 103.55 -37.59
C LYS A 191 0.18 102.40 -38.11
N GLU A 192 -0.12 102.39 -39.41
CA GLU A 192 -0.90 101.33 -40.07
C GLU A 192 -0.24 99.94 -39.92
N LYS A 193 1.09 99.86 -40.10
CA LYS A 193 1.85 98.61 -39.91
C LYS A 193 1.78 98.08 -38.47
N THR A 194 1.78 98.97 -37.48
CA THR A 194 1.70 98.60 -36.06
C THR A 194 0.28 98.19 -35.67
N GLU A 195 -0.75 98.82 -36.24
CA GLU A 195 -2.15 98.38 -36.10
C GLU A 195 -2.37 96.98 -36.70
N ILE A 196 -1.82 96.70 -37.88
CA ILE A 196 -1.90 95.37 -38.50
C ILE A 196 -1.22 94.32 -37.61
N MET A 197 -0.05 94.62 -37.03
CA MET A 197 0.65 93.70 -36.12
C MET A 197 -0.12 93.48 -34.80
N ALA A 198 -0.84 94.50 -34.30
CA ALA A 198 -1.72 94.36 -33.14
C ALA A 198 -2.93 93.46 -33.47
N ILE A 199 -3.57 93.65 -34.62
CA ILE A 199 -4.69 92.80 -35.09
C ILE A 199 -4.23 91.35 -35.28
N GLU A 200 -3.03 91.12 -35.82
CA GLU A 200 -2.45 89.77 -35.95
C GLU A 200 -2.15 89.12 -34.59
N ALA A 201 -1.65 89.90 -33.62
CA ALA A 201 -1.43 89.42 -32.26
C ALA A 201 -2.75 89.05 -31.57
N ASP A 202 -3.79 89.87 -31.70
CA ASP A 202 -5.11 89.59 -31.13
C ASP A 202 -5.74 88.34 -31.74
N LYS A 203 -5.67 88.16 -33.07
CA LYS A 203 -6.13 86.93 -33.73
C LYS A 203 -5.38 85.70 -33.24
N ALA A 204 -4.07 85.80 -33.03
CA ALA A 204 -3.27 84.69 -32.51
C ALA A 204 -3.62 84.36 -31.05
N ILE A 205 -3.93 85.37 -30.23
CA ILE A 205 -4.40 85.19 -28.85
C ILE A 205 -5.76 84.49 -28.84
N THR A 206 -6.72 84.92 -29.66
CA THR A 206 -8.03 84.28 -29.78
C THR A 206 -7.89 82.81 -30.17
N ASN A 207 -7.09 82.50 -31.19
CA ASN A 207 -6.83 81.12 -31.61
C ASN A 207 -6.15 80.30 -30.51
N ALA A 208 -5.21 80.87 -29.76
CA ALA A 208 -4.58 80.19 -28.63
C ALA A 208 -5.58 79.89 -27.49
N GLN A 209 -6.51 80.81 -27.22
CA GLN A 209 -7.58 80.61 -26.23
C GLN A 209 -8.60 79.56 -26.67
N GLU A 210 -8.96 79.53 -27.96
CA GLU A 210 -9.85 78.51 -28.53
C GLU A 210 -9.21 77.12 -28.45
N LYS A 211 -7.95 76.99 -28.86
CA LYS A 211 -7.21 75.71 -28.79
C LYS A 211 -7.00 75.23 -27.36
N GLN A 212 -6.82 76.16 -26.41
CA GLN A 212 -6.74 75.82 -24.99
C GLN A 212 -8.08 75.29 -24.45
N LYS A 213 -9.21 75.88 -24.85
CA LYS A 213 -10.55 75.37 -24.51
C LYS A 213 -10.83 74.01 -25.12
N GLU A 214 -10.43 73.77 -26.38
CA GLU A 214 -10.55 72.46 -27.03
C GLU A 214 -9.78 71.38 -26.26
N TYR A 215 -8.57 71.69 -25.78
CA TYR A 215 -7.79 70.78 -24.95
C TYR A 215 -8.49 70.46 -23.62
N GLU A 216 -8.98 71.48 -22.92
CA GLU A 216 -9.66 71.30 -21.63
C GLU A 216 -10.91 70.41 -21.75
N ILE A 217 -11.67 70.55 -22.83
CA ILE A 217 -12.84 69.71 -23.12
C ILE A 217 -12.40 68.26 -23.40
N ALA A 218 -11.36 68.06 -24.21
CA ALA A 218 -10.86 66.73 -24.56
C ALA A 218 -10.25 66.00 -23.35
N ASP A 219 -9.50 66.72 -22.50
CA ASP A 219 -8.89 66.18 -21.29
C ASP A 219 -9.94 65.82 -20.23
N ALA A 220 -10.96 66.67 -20.05
CA ALA A 220 -12.10 66.37 -19.17
C ALA A 220 -12.87 65.12 -19.62
N LYS A 221 -13.05 64.94 -20.93
CA LYS A 221 -13.70 63.76 -21.51
C LYS A 221 -12.88 62.49 -21.30
N ALA A 222 -11.57 62.56 -21.53
CA ALA A 222 -10.64 61.43 -21.32
C ALA A 222 -10.58 61.02 -19.84
N THR A 223 -10.53 62.00 -18.93
CA THR A 223 -10.50 61.77 -17.48
C THR A 223 -11.78 61.09 -16.99
N LYS A 224 -12.94 61.57 -17.42
CA LYS A 224 -14.25 60.99 -17.04
C LYS A 224 -14.41 59.51 -17.44
N ILE A 225 -13.83 59.10 -18.56
CA ILE A 225 -13.86 57.70 -19.01
C ILE A 225 -12.88 56.85 -18.19
N GLN A 226 -11.70 57.39 -17.86
CA GLN A 226 -10.73 56.72 -17.01
C GLN A 226 -11.27 56.46 -15.60
N ASP A 227 -11.92 57.44 -14.99
CA ASP A 227 -12.50 57.31 -13.64
C ASP A 227 -13.55 56.19 -13.57
N LYS A 228 -14.34 55.99 -14.63
CA LYS A 228 -15.30 54.88 -14.72
C LYS A 228 -14.60 53.52 -14.74
N VAL A 229 -13.50 53.41 -15.48
CA VAL A 229 -12.70 52.17 -15.57
C VAL A 229 -12.08 51.84 -14.20
N ASP A 230 -11.52 52.82 -13.52
CA ASP A 230 -10.82 52.58 -12.25
C ASP A 230 -11.79 52.29 -11.09
N ASN A 231 -12.96 52.94 -11.06
CA ASN A 231 -14.02 52.60 -10.11
C ASN A 231 -14.49 51.14 -10.24
N ARG A 232 -14.63 50.61 -11.46
CA ARG A 232 -15.01 49.20 -11.69
C ARG A 232 -13.94 48.21 -11.23
N LYS A 233 -12.65 48.55 -11.36
CA LYS A 233 -11.55 47.73 -10.83
C LYS A 233 -11.61 47.64 -9.30
N ILE A 234 -11.86 48.75 -8.63
CA ILE A 234 -11.98 48.83 -7.16
C ILE A 234 -13.15 47.98 -6.66
N GLU A 235 -14.33 48.08 -7.29
CA GLU A 235 -15.48 47.24 -6.93
C GLU A 235 -15.21 45.73 -7.10
N ARG A 236 -14.52 45.36 -8.17
CA ARG A 236 -14.15 43.96 -8.44
C ARG A 236 -13.18 43.42 -7.39
N GLN A 237 -12.25 44.24 -6.91
CA GLN A 237 -11.29 43.86 -5.87
C GLN A 237 -12.00 43.64 -4.53
N LYS A 238 -12.90 44.56 -4.13
CA LYS A 238 -13.75 44.42 -2.93
C LYS A 238 -14.61 43.16 -2.96
N LYS A 239 -15.22 42.83 -4.10
CA LYS A 239 -16.07 41.62 -4.26
C LYS A 239 -15.27 40.32 -4.20
N ARG A 240 -14.02 40.32 -4.67
CA ARG A 240 -13.11 39.16 -4.57
C ARG A 240 -12.66 38.90 -3.14
N GLU A 241 -12.34 39.95 -2.39
CA GLU A 241 -11.92 39.83 -0.98
C GLU A 241 -13.04 39.34 -0.08
N THR A 242 -14.28 39.83 -0.26
CA THR A 242 -15.46 39.33 0.47
C THR A 242 -15.71 37.85 0.18
N THR A 243 -15.68 37.44 -1.09
CA THR A 243 -15.84 36.02 -1.47
C THR A 243 -14.73 35.13 -0.91
N LYS A 244 -13.49 35.64 -0.83
CA LYS A 244 -12.35 34.91 -0.26
C LYS A 244 -12.52 34.71 1.25
N LYS A 245 -12.89 35.78 1.98
CA LYS A 245 -13.16 35.73 3.43
C LYS A 245 -14.29 34.76 3.78
N GLU A 246 -15.37 34.72 3.00
CA GLU A 246 -16.46 33.75 3.22
C GLU A 246 -16.03 32.30 3.00
N LYS A 247 -15.19 32.04 1.99
CA LYS A 247 -14.66 30.70 1.73
C LYS A 247 -13.71 30.24 2.83
N GLU A 248 -12.84 31.12 3.32
CA GLU A 248 -11.94 30.84 4.44
C GLU A 248 -12.73 30.56 5.72
N LYS A 249 -13.76 31.36 6.03
CA LYS A 249 -14.63 31.15 7.20
C LYS A 249 -15.31 29.77 7.15
N LYS A 250 -15.89 29.38 6.01
CA LYS A 250 -16.50 28.05 5.81
C LYS A 250 -15.48 26.90 5.90
N ALA A 251 -14.24 27.13 5.48
CA ALA A 251 -13.18 26.12 5.58
C ALA A 251 -12.74 25.89 7.03
N ILE A 252 -12.57 26.97 7.80
CA ILE A 252 -12.22 26.92 9.22
C ILE A 252 -13.33 26.23 10.03
N GLU A 253 -14.60 26.58 9.78
CA GLU A 253 -15.75 25.98 10.45
C GLU A 253 -15.85 24.46 10.19
N ARG A 254 -15.58 24.02 8.94
CA ARG A 254 -15.52 22.59 8.60
C ARG A 254 -14.34 21.88 9.26
N ALA A 255 -13.17 22.51 9.33
CA ALA A 255 -12.00 21.95 9.99
C ALA A 255 -12.25 21.76 11.50
N TYR A 256 -12.84 22.75 12.15
CA TYR A 256 -13.21 22.71 13.57
C TYR A 256 -14.23 21.60 13.87
N GLN A 257 -15.30 21.49 13.07
CA GLN A 257 -16.30 20.42 13.19
C GLN A 257 -15.68 19.02 13.01
N LYS A 258 -14.72 18.88 12.09
CA LYS A 258 -14.00 17.62 11.87
C LYS A 258 -13.10 17.25 13.04
N GLU A 259 -12.40 18.24 13.62
CA GLU A 259 -11.53 18.05 14.78
C GLU A 259 -12.31 17.68 16.05
N GLN A 260 -13.48 18.30 16.27
CA GLN A 260 -14.36 17.97 17.39
C GLN A 260 -14.93 16.56 17.29
N LYS A 261 -15.32 16.11 16.08
CA LYS A 261 -15.75 14.72 15.85
C LYS A 261 -14.62 13.72 16.09
N LYS A 262 -13.40 14.05 15.62
CA LYS A 262 -12.21 13.21 15.83
C LYS A 262 -11.90 13.03 17.32
N LYS A 263 -11.87 14.11 18.11
CA LYS A 263 -11.60 14.06 19.56
C LYS A 263 -12.65 13.28 20.33
N LYS A 264 -13.92 13.37 19.91
CA LYS A 264 -15.01 12.60 20.52
C LYS A 264 -14.86 11.10 20.22
N LEU A 265 -14.51 10.75 18.98
CA LEU A 265 -14.30 9.36 18.57
C LEU A 265 -13.06 8.75 19.25
N GLU A 266 -11.95 9.47 19.31
CA GLU A 266 -10.74 9.04 20.04
C GLU A 266 -11.06 8.73 21.52
N LYS A 267 -11.86 9.57 22.17
CA LYS A 267 -12.29 9.36 23.56
C LYS A 267 -13.18 8.11 23.72
N ASP A 268 -14.16 7.93 22.82
CA ASP A 268 -15.09 6.79 22.86
C ASP A 268 -14.41 5.43 22.54
N LEU A 269 -13.28 5.43 21.83
CA LEU A 269 -12.47 4.23 21.55
C LEU A 269 -11.57 3.82 22.69
N ILE A 270 -10.95 4.81 23.34
CA ILE A 270 -10.12 4.61 24.54
C ILE A 270 -10.96 3.98 25.65
N ASP A 271 -12.21 4.44 25.83
CA ASP A 271 -13.13 3.92 26.84
C ASP A 271 -13.63 2.48 26.56
N LYS A 272 -13.47 1.95 25.34
CA LYS A 272 -13.95 0.62 24.94
C LYS A 272 -12.87 -0.45 24.83
N ASN A 273 -11.59 -0.10 24.98
CA ASN A 273 -10.47 -1.06 24.93
C ASN A 273 -10.42 -1.89 23.62
N ILE A 274 -10.82 -1.27 22.49
CA ILE A 274 -10.87 -1.89 21.16
C ILE A 274 -9.86 -1.16 20.27
N ASN A 275 -8.63 -1.65 20.17
CA ASN A 275 -7.74 -1.30 19.05
C ASN A 275 -7.96 -2.31 17.90
N LEU A 276 -9.17 -2.27 17.32
CA LEU A 276 -9.41 -2.96 16.06
C LEU A 276 -8.91 -2.09 14.92
N HIS A 277 -7.69 -2.39 14.45
CA HIS A 277 -7.24 -2.21 13.07
C HIS A 277 -7.56 -0.88 12.38
N ASN A 278 -6.58 0.00 12.22
CA ASN A 278 -6.71 1.25 11.45
C ASN A 278 -7.31 1.09 10.02
N ASP A 279 -7.22 -0.09 9.39
CA ASP A 279 -7.82 -0.35 8.08
C ASP A 279 -9.31 -0.75 8.13
N ILE A 280 -9.73 -1.43 9.20
CA ILE A 280 -11.15 -1.63 9.52
C ILE A 280 -11.70 -0.31 10.07
N PHE A 281 -10.88 0.46 10.79
CA PHE A 281 -11.20 1.78 11.32
C PHE A 281 -11.49 2.79 10.20
N ASP A 282 -10.65 2.87 9.16
CA ASP A 282 -10.91 3.71 7.99
C ASP A 282 -12.19 3.30 7.23
N LEU A 283 -12.56 2.02 7.27
CA LEU A 283 -13.76 1.48 6.61
C LEU A 283 -15.04 1.64 7.47
N VAL A 284 -14.90 1.46 8.78
CA VAL A 284 -15.95 1.53 9.81
C VAL A 284 -16.24 2.97 10.17
N GLU A 285 -15.25 3.85 10.26
CA GLU A 285 -15.47 5.29 10.47
C GLU A 285 -16.28 5.87 9.29
N GLU A 286 -16.09 5.37 8.08
CA GLU A 286 -16.85 5.84 6.91
C GLU A 286 -18.23 5.23 6.72
N THR A 287 -18.41 3.95 7.07
CA THR A 287 -19.74 3.30 7.08
C THR A 287 -20.56 3.64 8.34
N MET A 288 -19.95 4.06 9.44
CA MET A 288 -20.65 4.48 10.67
C MET A 288 -20.91 6.00 10.73
N LEU A 289 -20.30 6.80 9.83
CA LEU A 289 -20.65 8.20 9.63
C LEU A 289 -21.97 8.39 8.86
N SER A 290 -22.54 7.33 8.26
CA SER A 290 -23.91 7.29 7.75
C SER A 290 -24.89 6.82 8.85
N ASN A 291 -24.98 7.56 9.94
CA ASN A 291 -26.19 7.53 10.79
C ASN A 291 -27.29 8.40 10.14
N ASN A 292 -27.70 8.00 8.94
CA ASN A 292 -28.98 8.31 8.32
C ASN A 292 -29.33 7.09 7.47
N ASP A 293 -30.57 6.61 7.60
CA ASP A 293 -31.12 5.39 6.99
C ASP A 293 -31.19 5.39 5.44
N GLU A 294 -30.18 5.93 4.75
CA GLU A 294 -30.08 5.91 3.29
C GLU A 294 -28.78 5.19 2.88
N LEU A 295 -28.94 3.93 2.45
CA LEU A 295 -27.92 3.14 1.75
C LEU A 295 -27.56 3.85 0.43
N ASP A 296 -26.28 3.98 0.08
CA ASP A 296 -25.88 4.44 -1.26
C ASP A 296 -26.35 3.41 -2.32
N ASP A 297 -26.56 3.84 -3.57
CA ASP A 297 -27.09 3.05 -4.70
C ASP A 297 -26.32 1.74 -5.01
N GLY A 298 -25.18 1.49 -4.36
CA GLY A 298 -24.34 0.28 -4.51
C GLY A 298 -24.27 -0.63 -3.28
N GLU A 299 -24.87 -0.24 -2.15
CA GLU A 299 -24.90 -1.02 -0.91
C GLU A 299 -26.19 -1.84 -0.81
N VAL A 300 -26.06 -3.11 -0.45
CA VAL A 300 -27.20 -4.02 -0.28
C VAL A 300 -27.06 -4.77 1.03
N GLU A 301 -28.12 -4.79 1.84
CA GLU A 301 -28.21 -5.69 2.99
C GLU A 301 -28.51 -7.12 2.52
N VAL A 302 -27.68 -8.07 2.96
CA VAL A 302 -27.82 -9.48 2.57
C VAL A 302 -27.75 -10.38 3.80
N SER A 303 -28.44 -11.53 3.75
CA SER A 303 -28.27 -12.56 4.77
C SER A 303 -26.93 -13.26 4.56
N ALA A 304 -26.27 -13.68 5.64
CA ALA A 304 -25.03 -14.46 5.53
C ALA A 304 -25.26 -15.76 4.74
N ASP A 305 -26.44 -16.39 4.91
CA ASP A 305 -26.81 -17.63 4.21
C ASP A 305 -27.10 -17.43 2.71
N SER A 306 -27.26 -16.17 2.28
CA SER A 306 -27.62 -15.82 0.90
C SER A 306 -26.44 -15.48 0.01
N ILE A 307 -25.22 -15.52 0.54
CA ILE A 307 -23.99 -15.21 -0.21
C ILE A 307 -23.00 -16.36 -0.15
N LYS A 308 -22.25 -16.53 -1.22
CA LYS A 308 -21.00 -17.29 -1.21
C LYS A 308 -19.86 -16.36 -0.83
N ILE A 309 -19.05 -16.79 0.13
CA ILE A 309 -17.94 -16.02 0.69
C ILE A 309 -16.63 -16.60 0.16
N TYR A 310 -15.72 -15.73 -0.21
CA TYR A 310 -14.39 -16.10 -0.68
C TYR A 310 -13.34 -15.25 0.03
N PRO A 311 -12.05 -15.64 -0.03
CA PRO A 311 -10.97 -14.91 0.60
C PRO A 311 -10.96 -13.42 0.27
N SER A 312 -10.50 -12.60 1.23
CA SER A 312 -10.36 -11.16 1.03
C SER A 312 -9.37 -10.85 -0.10
N PRO A 313 -9.67 -9.89 -1.00
CA PRO A 313 -8.73 -9.44 -2.01
C PRO A 313 -7.70 -8.43 -1.46
N LEU A 314 -7.89 -7.96 -0.21
CA LEU A 314 -7.08 -6.92 0.41
C LEU A 314 -5.58 -7.26 0.48
N PRO A 315 -5.16 -8.49 0.87
CA PRO A 315 -3.75 -8.85 0.88
C PRO A 315 -3.10 -8.70 -0.50
N PHE A 316 -3.73 -9.25 -1.55
CA PHE A 316 -3.24 -9.16 -2.93
C PHE A 316 -3.21 -7.72 -3.43
N TYR A 317 -4.28 -6.95 -3.16
CA TYR A 317 -4.36 -5.54 -3.52
C TYR A 317 -3.23 -4.70 -2.90
N ARG A 318 -2.87 -4.95 -1.64
CA ARG A 318 -1.75 -4.26 -0.98
C ARG A 318 -0.41 -4.55 -1.64
N HIS A 319 -0.16 -5.81 -2.01
CA HIS A 319 1.07 -6.20 -2.68
C HIS A 319 1.14 -5.63 -4.09
N ILE A 320 0.05 -5.67 -4.86
CA ILE A 320 -0.04 -5.05 -6.20
C ILE A 320 0.21 -3.55 -6.13
N ASN A 321 -0.44 -2.84 -5.19
CA ASN A 321 -0.18 -1.41 -4.99
C ASN A 321 1.28 -1.12 -4.61
N SER A 322 1.88 -1.98 -3.77
CA SER A 322 3.29 -1.87 -3.43
C SER A 322 4.17 -2.04 -4.65
N LEU A 323 3.83 -2.99 -5.51
CA LEU A 323 4.55 -3.33 -6.71
C LEU A 323 4.47 -2.19 -7.74
N ASN A 324 3.33 -1.52 -7.88
CA ASN A 324 3.16 -0.35 -8.76
C ASN A 324 4.01 0.86 -8.34
N MET A 325 4.43 0.91 -7.09
CA MET A 325 5.33 1.93 -6.56
C MET A 325 6.82 1.51 -6.67
N THR A 326 7.12 0.36 -7.26
CA THR A 326 8.48 -0.19 -7.34
C THR A 326 9.37 0.69 -8.19
N ARG A 327 10.43 1.21 -7.58
CA ARG A 327 11.45 2.02 -8.23
C ARG A 327 12.79 1.69 -7.58
N PRO A 328 13.44 0.56 -7.94
CA PRO A 328 14.68 0.14 -7.29
C PRO A 328 15.78 1.20 -7.48
N PHE A 329 16.67 1.34 -6.50
CA PHE A 329 17.87 2.15 -6.67
C PHE A 329 18.70 1.63 -7.84
N ASN A 330 19.22 2.51 -8.71
CA ASN A 330 19.91 2.13 -9.96
C ASN A 330 21.04 1.10 -9.74
N GLY A 331 21.76 1.18 -8.61
CA GLY A 331 22.81 0.22 -8.28
C GLY A 331 22.34 -1.23 -8.05
N PHE A 332 21.03 -1.49 -8.01
CA PHE A 332 20.44 -2.83 -7.93
C PHE A 332 19.99 -3.39 -9.28
N GLU A 333 19.95 -2.60 -10.35
CA GLU A 333 19.29 -2.99 -11.60
C GLU A 333 19.89 -4.26 -12.20
N LYS A 334 21.21 -4.31 -12.40
CA LYS A 334 21.89 -5.50 -12.92
C LYS A 334 21.77 -6.70 -11.99
N THR A 335 21.79 -6.49 -10.67
CA THR A 335 21.57 -7.55 -9.69
C THR A 335 20.18 -8.15 -9.79
N LEU A 336 19.14 -7.31 -9.88
CA LEU A 336 17.76 -7.76 -9.94
C LEU A 336 17.43 -8.42 -11.28
N LEU A 337 17.97 -7.92 -12.39
CA LEU A 337 17.69 -8.41 -13.73
C LEU A 337 18.54 -9.63 -14.11
N GLN A 338 19.83 -9.61 -13.74
CA GLN A 338 20.85 -10.54 -14.25
C GLN A 338 21.65 -11.28 -13.15
N GLY A 339 21.45 -10.96 -11.87
CA GLY A 339 22.21 -11.59 -10.78
C GLY A 339 23.65 -11.08 -10.64
N GLU A 340 24.00 -9.95 -11.27
CA GLU A 340 25.32 -9.34 -11.15
C GLU A 340 25.53 -8.66 -9.79
N PRO A 341 26.79 -8.42 -9.34
CA PRO A 341 27.06 -7.65 -8.13
C PRO A 341 26.45 -6.24 -8.16
N THR A 342 26.09 -5.72 -6.98
CA THR A 342 25.56 -4.35 -6.84
C THR A 342 26.62 -3.29 -7.12
N GLU A 343 26.22 -2.14 -7.66
CA GLU A 343 27.13 -1.03 -8.03
C GLU A 343 26.95 0.21 -7.13
N GLY A 344 28.07 0.78 -6.67
CA GLY A 344 28.07 1.99 -5.83
C GLY A 344 27.88 1.71 -4.33
N ASP A 345 27.43 2.73 -3.57
CA ASP A 345 27.15 2.60 -2.12
C ASP A 345 25.76 2.00 -1.88
N CYS A 346 25.59 0.73 -2.29
CA CYS A 346 24.43 -0.10 -2.03
C CYS A 346 24.84 -1.59 -1.95
N PHE A 347 23.99 -2.44 -1.36
CA PHE A 347 24.17 -3.90 -1.45
C PHE A 347 22.88 -4.68 -1.18
N ILE A 348 22.86 -5.90 -1.71
CA ILE A 348 21.94 -6.97 -1.29
C ILE A 348 22.81 -8.07 -0.65
N LYS A 349 22.61 -8.33 0.65
CA LYS A 349 23.36 -9.32 1.43
C LYS A 349 22.43 -10.49 1.76
N LEU A 350 22.82 -11.69 1.32
CA LEU A 350 22.05 -12.92 1.56
C LEU A 350 22.71 -13.75 2.67
N TYR A 351 21.91 -14.18 3.64
CA TYR A 351 22.26 -15.18 4.64
C TYR A 351 21.48 -16.46 4.37
N HIS A 352 22.15 -17.46 3.79
CA HIS A 352 21.58 -18.80 3.68
C HIS A 352 21.68 -19.46 5.05
N GLY A 353 20.55 -19.57 5.74
CA GLY A 353 20.50 -20.11 7.10
C GLY A 353 19.65 -21.36 7.23
N PRO A 354 20.27 -22.54 7.13
CA PRO A 354 19.65 -23.83 7.44
C PRO A 354 19.01 -23.88 8.84
N PRO A 355 18.16 -24.88 9.16
CA PRO A 355 17.51 -25.00 10.46
C PRO A 355 18.50 -24.94 11.63
N GLY A 356 18.13 -24.21 12.69
CA GLY A 356 18.95 -24.12 13.92
C GLY A 356 20.22 -23.26 13.82
N THR A 357 20.49 -22.62 12.68
CA THR A 357 21.74 -21.84 12.46
C THR A 357 21.68 -20.39 12.96
N GLY A 358 20.50 -19.96 13.43
CA GLY A 358 20.34 -18.63 14.02
C GLY A 358 20.10 -17.49 13.01
N LYS A 359 19.39 -17.74 11.90
CA LYS A 359 18.96 -16.71 10.91
C LYS A 359 18.51 -15.39 11.54
N THR A 360 17.45 -15.46 12.36
CA THR A 360 16.88 -14.28 13.03
C THR A 360 17.90 -13.61 13.94
N PHE A 361 18.68 -14.39 14.69
CA PHE A 361 19.75 -13.86 15.54
C PHE A 361 20.82 -13.12 14.73
N ARG A 362 21.22 -13.66 13.58
CA ARG A 362 22.17 -13.00 12.69
C ARG A 362 21.62 -11.67 12.18
N LEU A 363 20.37 -11.61 11.71
CA LEU A 363 19.75 -10.35 11.29
C LEU A 363 19.65 -9.33 12.43
N MET A 364 19.30 -9.74 13.65
CA MET A 364 19.26 -8.81 14.79
C MET A 364 20.66 -8.33 15.20
N LYS A 365 21.69 -9.14 15.02
CA LYS A 365 23.09 -8.73 15.20
C LYS A 365 23.53 -7.73 14.14
N GLU A 366 23.14 -7.90 12.88
CA GLU A 366 23.36 -6.87 11.85
C GLU A 366 22.65 -5.57 12.22
N LEU A 367 21.39 -5.66 12.64
CA LEU A 367 20.59 -4.51 13.08
C LEU A 367 21.30 -3.73 14.19
N SER A 368 21.79 -4.39 15.24
CA SER A 368 22.49 -3.73 16.35
C SER A 368 23.79 -3.05 15.91
N GLN A 369 24.46 -3.55 14.88
CA GLN A 369 25.70 -2.96 14.34
C GLN A 369 25.45 -1.76 13.41
N ILE A 370 24.27 -1.66 12.82
CA ILE A 370 23.96 -0.59 11.85
C ILE A 370 23.16 0.58 12.45
N ILE A 371 22.42 0.36 13.54
CA ILE A 371 21.66 1.41 14.23
C ILE A 371 22.57 2.59 14.60
N GLY A 372 22.05 3.81 14.43
CA GLY A 372 22.74 5.07 14.76
C GLY A 372 23.75 5.55 13.72
N LYS A 373 24.10 4.74 12.73
CA LYS A 373 24.96 5.17 11.62
C LYS A 373 24.14 5.96 10.60
N LYS A 374 24.64 7.15 10.22
CA LYS A 374 23.97 8.10 9.31
C LYS A 374 23.44 7.49 8.00
N LYS A 375 24.16 6.52 7.42
CA LYS A 375 23.76 5.88 6.16
C LYS A 375 22.55 4.95 6.29
N PHE A 376 22.29 4.41 7.48
CA PHE A 376 21.17 3.52 7.77
C PHE A 376 20.09 4.29 8.58
N ASN A 377 19.73 5.49 8.11
CA ASN A 377 18.91 6.45 8.85
C ASN A 377 17.54 5.89 9.26
N ARG A 378 16.91 5.09 8.39
CA ARG A 378 15.64 4.44 8.71
C ARG A 378 15.57 3.01 8.18
N ILE A 379 15.26 2.09 9.07
CA ILE A 379 15.40 0.64 8.88
C ILE A 379 14.03 -0.01 9.03
N LEU A 380 13.61 -0.72 7.98
CA LEU A 380 12.44 -1.59 8.01
C LEU A 380 12.89 -3.02 8.31
N VAL A 381 12.37 -3.63 9.36
CA VAL A 381 12.61 -5.03 9.69
C VAL A 381 11.30 -5.78 9.46
N CYS A 382 11.29 -6.72 8.52
CA CYS A 382 10.05 -7.37 8.10
C CYS A 382 10.17 -8.87 7.85
N ALA A 383 9.02 -9.52 7.89
CA ALA A 383 8.81 -10.93 7.56
C ALA A 383 7.41 -11.11 6.97
N THR A 384 7.12 -12.31 6.45
CA THR A 384 5.81 -12.63 5.85
C THR A 384 4.69 -12.74 6.89
N SER A 385 4.99 -13.27 8.08
CA SER A 385 3.99 -13.58 9.11
C SER A 385 4.11 -12.70 10.34
N ASN A 386 2.97 -12.46 11.00
CA ASN A 386 2.93 -11.72 12.27
C ASN A 386 3.82 -12.38 13.33
N ILE A 387 3.83 -13.71 13.42
CA ILE A 387 4.65 -14.46 14.39
C ILE A 387 6.13 -14.20 14.15
N ALA A 388 6.60 -14.27 12.89
CA ALA A 388 8.00 -14.00 12.57
C ALA A 388 8.38 -12.55 12.88
N THR A 389 7.52 -11.57 12.55
CA THR A 389 7.73 -10.16 12.89
C THR A 389 7.82 -9.94 14.41
N VAL A 390 6.90 -10.50 15.18
CA VAL A 390 6.90 -10.40 16.66
C VAL A 390 8.15 -11.07 17.24
N ASN A 391 8.57 -12.21 16.69
CA ASN A 391 9.79 -12.91 17.08
C ASN A 391 11.07 -12.09 16.82
N MET A 392 11.10 -11.26 15.79
CA MET A 392 12.19 -10.30 15.57
C MET A 392 12.12 -9.15 16.57
N TYR A 393 10.94 -8.52 16.70
CA TYR A 393 10.73 -7.39 17.61
C TYR A 393 11.09 -7.73 19.06
N THR A 394 10.62 -8.87 19.56
CA THR A 394 10.92 -9.34 20.92
C THR A 394 12.40 -9.64 21.14
N ARG A 395 13.11 -10.17 20.13
CA ARG A 395 14.57 -10.37 20.20
C ARG A 395 15.32 -9.05 20.19
N ALA A 396 14.93 -8.11 19.32
CA ALA A 396 15.51 -6.78 19.29
C ALA A 396 15.33 -6.05 20.63
N LYS A 397 14.14 -6.13 21.23
CA LYS A 397 13.85 -5.57 22.56
C LYS A 397 14.75 -6.17 23.64
N LYS A 398 14.97 -7.50 23.64
CA LYS A 398 15.91 -8.17 24.55
C LYS A 398 17.36 -7.71 24.36
N MET A 399 17.71 -7.24 23.17
CA MET A 399 19.02 -6.65 22.86
C MET A 399 19.09 -5.14 23.17
N GLY A 400 18.04 -4.56 23.75
CA GLY A 400 17.98 -3.12 24.06
C GLY A 400 17.70 -2.21 22.85
N ILE A 401 17.28 -2.78 21.71
CA ILE A 401 16.93 -2.02 20.51
C ILE A 401 15.51 -1.47 20.66
N LYS A 402 15.37 -0.15 20.50
CA LYS A 402 14.07 0.53 20.46
C LYS A 402 13.53 0.56 19.03
N GLY A 403 12.21 0.44 18.88
CA GLY A 403 11.51 0.59 17.61
C GLY A 403 10.02 0.32 17.76
N SER A 404 9.25 0.70 16.75
CA SER A 404 7.80 0.46 16.68
C SER A 404 7.48 -0.89 16.05
N LEU A 405 6.37 -1.50 16.45
CA LEU A 405 5.81 -2.70 15.82
C LEU A 405 4.49 -2.38 15.11
N VAL A 406 4.39 -2.75 13.84
CA VAL A 406 3.19 -2.54 13.01
C VAL A 406 2.75 -3.88 12.43
N ILE A 407 1.73 -4.49 13.04
CA ILE A 407 1.16 -5.78 12.63
C ILE A 407 -0.35 -5.70 12.51
N SER A 408 -0.92 -6.66 11.78
CA SER A 408 -2.33 -6.70 11.45
C SER A 408 -3.15 -7.59 12.39
N ASN A 409 -2.74 -7.85 13.63
CA ASN A 409 -3.59 -8.56 14.61
C ASN A 409 -2.90 -8.53 15.98
N GLU A 410 -3.51 -7.85 16.95
CA GLU A 410 -2.98 -7.72 18.32
C GLU A 410 -2.98 -9.04 19.09
N LYS A 411 -3.70 -10.09 18.63
CA LYS A 411 -3.64 -11.42 19.25
C LYS A 411 -2.22 -12.01 19.25
N TYR A 412 -1.36 -11.58 18.32
CA TYR A 412 0.03 -12.05 18.26
C TYR A 412 0.96 -11.31 19.22
N TYR A 413 0.61 -10.09 19.62
CA TYR A 413 1.40 -9.30 20.56
C TYR A 413 0.53 -8.23 21.22
N GLN A 414 0.47 -8.27 22.55
CA GLN A 414 -0.22 -7.26 23.36
C GLN A 414 0.84 -6.30 23.94
N PRO A 415 0.98 -5.10 23.38
CA PRO A 415 1.89 -4.09 23.95
C PRO A 415 1.38 -3.60 25.29
N SER A 416 2.30 -3.28 26.20
CA SER A 416 1.97 -2.52 27.41
C SER A 416 1.49 -1.09 27.04
N PRO A 417 0.68 -0.43 27.89
CA PRO A 417 0.25 0.95 27.64
C PRO A 417 1.42 1.90 27.36
N LYS A 418 2.51 1.74 28.11
CA LYS A 418 3.75 2.51 27.91
C LYS A 418 4.38 2.30 26.53
N GLU A 419 4.37 1.06 26.01
CA GLU A 419 4.88 0.80 24.66
C GLU A 419 4.04 1.50 23.60
N LEU A 420 2.71 1.45 23.72
CA LEU A 420 1.81 2.11 22.77
C LEU A 420 2.02 3.63 22.75
N GLU A 421 2.28 4.24 23.91
CA GLU A 421 2.59 5.68 24.01
C GLU A 421 3.97 6.02 23.41
N GLU A 422 4.95 5.13 23.52
CA GLU A 422 6.30 5.33 23.01
C GLU A 422 6.42 5.08 21.50
N TRP A 423 5.57 4.23 20.92
CA TRP A 423 5.65 3.87 19.50
C TRP A 423 5.29 5.02 18.57
N GLN A 424 6.24 5.42 17.73
CA GLN A 424 6.04 6.39 16.67
C GLN A 424 6.46 5.80 15.31
N PRO A 425 5.67 4.88 14.73
CA PRO A 425 6.09 4.12 13.55
C PRO A 425 6.39 4.97 12.31
N THR A 426 5.88 6.20 12.23
CA THR A 426 6.12 7.13 11.13
C THR A 426 7.45 7.88 11.22
N THR A 427 8.06 7.95 12.41
CA THR A 427 9.28 8.72 12.69
C THR A 427 10.41 7.87 13.26
N ASP A 428 10.11 6.72 13.88
CA ASP A 428 11.09 5.82 14.46
C ASP A 428 12.14 5.36 13.44
N SER A 429 13.39 5.27 13.91
CA SER A 429 14.54 4.81 13.12
C SER A 429 14.46 3.33 12.76
N VAL A 430 13.82 2.52 13.61
CA VAL A 430 13.61 1.09 13.40
C VAL A 430 12.13 0.79 13.51
N VAL A 431 11.58 0.18 12.46
CA VAL A 431 10.18 -0.25 12.42
C VAL A 431 10.12 -1.72 12.09
N PHE A 432 9.42 -2.50 12.91
CA PHE A 432 9.12 -3.91 12.69
C PHE A 432 7.74 -4.02 12.06
N SER A 433 7.59 -4.72 10.94
CA SER A 433 6.28 -4.94 10.35
C SER A 433 6.18 -6.27 9.61
N THR A 434 4.97 -6.71 9.26
CA THR A 434 4.86 -7.67 8.16
C THR A 434 5.10 -6.95 6.83
N ILE A 435 5.48 -7.69 5.79
CA ILE A 435 5.71 -7.11 4.45
C ILE A 435 4.45 -6.40 3.93
N SER A 436 3.27 -6.99 4.13
CA SER A 436 2.00 -6.41 3.69
C SER A 436 1.65 -5.08 4.39
N MET A 437 2.14 -4.85 5.61
CA MET A 437 1.93 -3.57 6.32
C MET A 437 2.76 -2.42 5.74
N ARG A 438 3.80 -2.68 4.93
CA ARG A 438 4.58 -1.59 4.30
C ARG A 438 3.68 -0.70 3.42
N SER A 439 2.69 -1.28 2.75
CA SER A 439 1.69 -0.53 1.97
C SER A 439 0.45 -0.11 2.76
N GLY A 440 0.41 -0.37 4.07
CA GLY A 440 -0.67 0.06 4.96
C GLY A 440 -0.64 1.56 5.21
N SER A 441 -1.74 2.12 5.70
CA SER A 441 -1.91 3.57 5.90
C SER A 441 -0.80 4.23 6.74
N ILE A 442 -0.24 3.51 7.71
CA ILE A 442 0.84 3.99 8.60
C ILE A 442 2.18 4.12 7.84
N LEU A 443 2.53 3.13 7.02
CA LEU A 443 3.89 2.99 6.46
C LEU A 443 3.99 3.30 4.97
N ARG A 444 2.86 3.45 4.25
CA ARG A 444 2.83 3.66 2.79
C ARG A 444 3.69 4.84 2.35
N ASP A 445 3.58 5.96 3.06
CA ASP A 445 4.25 7.22 2.72
C ASP A 445 5.60 7.36 3.46
N CYS A 446 6.02 6.33 4.20
CA CYS A 446 7.29 6.28 4.92
C CYS A 446 8.44 5.83 4.01
N LYS A 447 9.56 6.56 4.12
CA LYS A 447 10.82 6.23 3.44
C LYS A 447 11.74 5.40 4.33
N PHE A 448 12.33 4.35 3.76
CA PHE A 448 13.28 3.48 4.45
C PHE A 448 14.51 3.28 3.59
N THR A 449 15.69 3.58 4.14
CA THR A 449 16.97 3.41 3.44
C THR A 449 17.47 1.97 3.48
N THR A 450 16.96 1.18 4.43
CA THR A 450 17.48 -0.15 4.74
C THR A 450 16.34 -1.11 5.04
N ILE A 451 16.46 -2.34 4.54
CA ILE A 451 15.46 -3.38 4.74
C ILE A 451 16.14 -4.66 5.24
N LEU A 452 15.65 -5.22 6.34
CA LEU A 452 16.03 -6.54 6.86
C LEU A 452 14.82 -7.46 6.70
N ILE A 453 15.00 -8.59 6.00
CA ILE A 453 13.92 -9.54 5.73
C ILE A 453 14.30 -10.90 6.34
N ASP A 454 13.54 -11.34 7.34
CA ASP A 454 13.64 -12.71 7.86
C ASP A 454 12.65 -13.63 7.14
N GLU A 455 12.97 -14.92 7.08
CA GLU A 455 12.25 -15.92 6.30
C GLU A 455 12.04 -15.50 4.82
N ALA A 456 13.07 -14.89 4.23
CA ALA A 456 13.03 -14.35 2.87
C ALA A 456 12.71 -15.42 1.80
N SER A 457 13.04 -16.69 2.06
CA SER A 457 12.71 -17.81 1.16
C SER A 457 11.21 -18.14 1.13
N GLN A 458 10.45 -17.75 2.16
CA GLN A 458 9.00 -17.90 2.22
C GLN A 458 8.25 -16.70 1.62
N CYS A 459 8.95 -15.68 1.13
CA CYS A 459 8.34 -14.53 0.48
C CYS A 459 8.16 -14.80 -1.02
N GLN A 460 6.98 -14.52 -1.58
CA GLN A 460 6.88 -14.41 -3.04
C GLN A 460 7.81 -13.29 -3.50
N GLU A 461 8.53 -13.50 -4.59
CA GLU A 461 9.45 -12.51 -5.14
C GLU A 461 8.77 -11.15 -5.35
N ALA A 462 7.55 -11.15 -5.88
CA ALA A 462 6.72 -9.96 -6.10
C ALA A 462 6.57 -9.09 -4.83
N TRP A 463 6.51 -9.71 -3.65
CA TRP A 463 6.34 -8.98 -2.39
C TRP A 463 7.60 -8.22 -2.00
N ILE A 464 8.78 -8.81 -2.26
CA ILE A 464 10.06 -8.16 -1.99
C ILE A 464 10.29 -7.02 -2.99
N TRP A 465 9.94 -7.22 -4.26
CA TRP A 465 9.97 -6.15 -5.27
C TRP A 465 9.10 -4.96 -4.87
N GLY A 466 7.92 -5.22 -4.32
CA GLY A 466 7.05 -4.18 -3.76
C GLY A 466 7.69 -3.34 -2.64
N LEU A 467 8.77 -3.81 -2.00
CA LEU A 467 9.51 -3.03 -1.00
C LEU A 467 10.56 -2.09 -1.60
N LEU A 468 10.94 -2.28 -2.88
CA LEU A 468 12.01 -1.54 -3.54
C LEU A 468 11.54 -0.14 -3.94
N ARG A 469 12.15 0.87 -3.31
CA ARG A 469 11.95 2.30 -3.59
C ARG A 469 13.31 2.96 -3.82
N GLU A 470 13.33 4.14 -4.40
CA GLU A 470 14.59 4.79 -4.82
C GLU A 470 15.52 5.05 -3.63
N GLU A 471 14.96 5.28 -2.44
CA GLU A 471 15.75 5.48 -1.23
C GLU A 471 16.37 4.18 -0.65
N VAL A 472 15.91 3.00 -1.06
CA VAL A 472 16.35 1.71 -0.49
C VAL A 472 17.69 1.34 -1.10
N LYS A 473 18.75 1.40 -0.28
CA LYS A 473 20.13 1.12 -0.73
C LYS A 473 20.75 -0.12 -0.09
N TYR A 474 20.21 -0.58 1.03
CA TYR A 474 20.82 -1.66 1.80
C TYR A 474 19.78 -2.70 2.15
N ILE A 475 19.97 -3.94 1.66
CA ILE A 475 19.03 -5.03 1.88
C ILE A 475 19.78 -6.20 2.49
N TYR A 476 19.28 -6.68 3.63
CA TYR A 476 19.71 -7.93 4.25
C TYR A 476 18.57 -8.93 4.17
N MET A 477 18.82 -10.13 3.66
CA MET A 477 17.83 -11.20 3.59
C MET A 477 18.39 -12.44 4.28
N ALA A 478 17.64 -13.00 5.22
CA ALA A 478 17.92 -14.32 5.77
C ALA A 478 16.78 -15.27 5.42
N GLY A 479 17.13 -16.46 4.97
CA GLY A 479 16.17 -17.47 4.55
C GLY A 479 16.84 -18.80 4.26
N ASP A 480 16.04 -19.76 3.84
CA ASP A 480 16.53 -21.08 3.45
C ASP A 480 15.73 -21.62 2.25
N PRO A 481 16.27 -21.57 1.02
CA PRO A 481 15.61 -22.12 -0.17
C PRO A 481 15.36 -23.64 -0.12
N GLN A 482 16.01 -24.36 0.82
CA GLN A 482 15.82 -25.80 1.06
C GLN A 482 14.68 -26.09 2.06
N GLN A 483 14.04 -25.05 2.63
CA GLN A 483 12.80 -25.15 3.41
C GLN A 483 11.61 -24.66 2.57
N LEU A 484 10.42 -24.56 3.17
CA LEU A 484 9.19 -24.16 2.47
C LEU A 484 9.38 -22.82 1.74
N SER A 485 8.89 -22.79 0.50
CA SER A 485 8.75 -21.58 -0.31
C SER A 485 7.50 -20.79 0.10
N ALA A 486 7.21 -19.69 -0.60
CA ALA A 486 5.96 -19.00 -0.40
C ALA A 486 4.76 -19.91 -0.72
N LEU A 487 3.70 -19.79 0.10
CA LEU A 487 2.46 -20.54 -0.10
C LEU A 487 1.71 -19.98 -1.31
N VAL A 488 1.54 -20.81 -2.33
CA VAL A 488 0.79 -20.51 -3.55
C VAL A 488 -0.15 -21.65 -3.90
N SER A 489 -1.08 -21.40 -4.82
CA SER A 489 -1.92 -22.43 -5.42
C SER A 489 -1.06 -23.51 -6.10
N GLN A 490 -1.60 -24.73 -6.21
CA GLN A 490 -0.92 -25.84 -6.88
C GLN A 490 -0.59 -25.50 -8.35
N LYS A 491 -1.48 -24.76 -9.03
CA LYS A 491 -1.21 -24.26 -10.38
C LYS A 491 -0.10 -23.20 -10.36
N GLY A 492 -0.13 -22.30 -9.38
CA GLY A 492 0.90 -21.29 -9.15
C GLY A 492 2.31 -21.83 -8.95
N GLU A 493 2.44 -22.98 -8.28
CA GLU A 493 3.71 -23.65 -8.08
C GLU A 493 4.36 -24.06 -9.42
N SER A 494 3.56 -24.57 -10.36
CA SER A 494 4.02 -24.88 -11.73
C SER A 494 4.48 -23.64 -12.50
N LEU A 495 3.95 -22.47 -12.15
CA LEU A 495 4.30 -21.17 -12.72
C LEU A 495 5.44 -20.46 -11.96
N LYS A 496 6.01 -21.09 -10.92
CA LYS A 496 7.05 -20.51 -10.06
C LYS A 496 6.60 -19.25 -9.30
N ASN A 497 5.30 -19.07 -9.09
CA ASN A 497 4.75 -17.95 -8.31
C ASN A 497 5.20 -17.97 -6.83
N GLY A 498 5.58 -19.15 -6.32
CA GLY A 498 6.10 -19.32 -4.96
C GLY A 498 7.60 -19.03 -4.80
N ARG A 499 8.33 -18.78 -5.90
CA ARG A 499 9.78 -18.52 -5.87
C ARG A 499 10.06 -17.20 -5.16
N SER A 500 11.10 -17.19 -4.31
CA SER A 500 11.57 -15.98 -3.63
C SER A 500 12.68 -15.26 -4.40
N LEU A 501 12.88 -13.97 -4.13
CA LEU A 501 14.03 -13.22 -4.66
C LEU A 501 15.35 -13.88 -4.26
N MET A 502 15.44 -14.36 -3.01
CA MET A 502 16.62 -15.05 -2.50
C MET A 502 16.93 -16.33 -3.28
N GLU A 503 15.91 -17.19 -3.50
CA GLU A 503 16.06 -18.42 -4.30
C GLU A 503 16.52 -18.10 -5.72
N ARG A 504 15.94 -17.08 -6.37
CA ARG A 504 16.33 -16.68 -7.73
C ARG A 504 17.75 -16.15 -7.80
N LEU A 505 18.14 -15.22 -6.91
CA LEU A 505 19.49 -14.67 -6.87
C LEU A 505 20.53 -15.79 -6.66
N MET A 506 20.27 -16.70 -5.72
CA MET A 506 21.14 -17.85 -5.49
C MET A 506 21.23 -18.79 -6.69
N SER A 507 20.15 -18.95 -7.47
CA SER A 507 20.17 -19.76 -8.71
C SER A 507 20.95 -19.12 -9.86
N MET A 508 21.29 -17.82 -9.74
CA MET A 508 22.18 -17.09 -10.64
C MET A 508 23.59 -16.94 -10.05
N ASP A 509 23.95 -17.80 -9.08
CA ASP A 509 25.23 -17.77 -8.37
C ASP A 509 25.54 -16.46 -7.62
N TYR A 510 24.53 -15.66 -7.30
CA TYR A 510 24.72 -14.46 -6.48
C TYR A 510 25.20 -14.85 -5.06
N PRO A 511 26.24 -14.19 -4.52
CA PRO A 511 26.85 -14.60 -3.26
C PRO A 511 25.88 -14.66 -2.07
N ALA A 512 25.85 -15.81 -1.40
CA ALA A 512 25.11 -16.02 -0.15
C ALA A 512 26.04 -16.56 0.95
N GLU A 513 25.98 -15.93 2.11
CA GLU A 513 26.74 -16.36 3.29
C GLU A 513 26.00 -17.53 3.97
N LEU A 514 26.60 -18.72 3.92
CA LEU A 514 26.06 -19.90 4.59
C LEU A 514 26.32 -19.81 6.11
N LEU A 515 25.24 -19.75 6.89
CA LEU A 515 25.30 -19.94 8.34
C LEU A 515 25.44 -21.43 8.61
N ASN A 516 26.67 -21.91 8.77
CA ASN A 516 26.97 -23.34 8.74
C ASN A 516 26.91 -24.06 10.09
N THR A 517 26.59 -23.39 11.19
CA THR A 517 26.62 -24.01 12.53
C THR A 517 25.24 -24.02 13.15
N GLN A 518 24.65 -25.21 13.27
CA GLN A 518 23.35 -25.42 13.88
C GLN A 518 23.48 -25.69 15.39
N ARG A 519 22.58 -25.09 16.18
CA ARG A 519 22.58 -25.14 17.66
C ARG A 519 21.25 -25.63 18.25
N ARG A 520 20.35 -26.12 17.41
CA ARG A 520 19.00 -26.51 17.84
C ARG A 520 18.93 -27.97 18.19
N MET A 521 19.44 -28.83 17.31
CA MET A 521 19.05 -30.23 17.23
C MET A 521 20.22 -31.13 17.59
N HIS A 522 19.92 -32.27 18.21
CA HIS A 522 20.87 -33.35 18.39
C HIS A 522 21.50 -33.74 17.02
N PRO A 523 22.82 -34.01 16.95
CA PRO A 523 23.52 -34.36 15.71
C PRO A 523 22.82 -35.44 14.87
N LYS A 524 22.31 -36.50 15.52
CA LYS A 524 21.61 -37.62 14.86
C LYS A 524 20.29 -37.23 14.18
N ILE A 525 19.62 -36.18 14.67
CA ILE A 525 18.42 -35.61 14.03
C ILE A 525 18.83 -34.78 12.81
N ALA A 526 19.89 -33.97 12.95
CA ALA A 526 20.35 -33.07 11.91
C ALA A 526 21.01 -33.78 10.71
N GLU A 527 21.63 -34.94 10.95
CA GLU A 527 22.50 -35.66 10.01
C GLU A 527 21.82 -35.95 8.66
N PHE A 528 20.61 -36.52 8.65
CA PHE A 528 19.92 -36.82 7.40
C PHE A 528 19.67 -35.57 6.56
N SER A 529 19.15 -34.50 7.17
CA SER A 529 18.92 -33.22 6.48
C SER A 529 20.22 -32.62 5.97
N ASN A 530 21.29 -32.68 6.77
CA ASN A 530 22.61 -32.14 6.40
C ASN A 530 23.17 -32.83 5.15
N ILE A 531 23.15 -34.16 5.12
CA ILE A 531 23.62 -34.96 3.98
C ILE A 531 22.73 -34.74 2.76
N THR A 532 21.41 -34.73 2.95
CA THR A 532 20.46 -34.78 1.82
C THR A 532 20.21 -33.42 1.18
N PHE A 533 20.23 -32.33 1.96
CA PHE A 533 19.78 -31.00 1.51
C PHE A 533 20.85 -29.91 1.61
N TYR A 534 21.97 -30.15 2.31
CA TYR A 534 22.97 -29.13 2.61
C TYR A 534 24.41 -29.57 2.30
N ASP A 535 24.60 -30.59 1.47
CA ASP A 535 25.92 -31.11 1.03
C ASP A 535 26.89 -31.41 2.19
N ASN A 536 26.37 -31.82 3.35
CA ASN A 536 27.14 -32.04 4.57
C ASN A 536 27.93 -30.81 5.08
N LYS A 537 27.51 -29.59 4.71
CA LYS A 537 28.18 -28.34 5.09
C LYS A 537 27.85 -27.86 6.51
N LEU A 538 26.88 -28.47 7.19
CA LEU A 538 26.48 -28.06 8.54
C LEU A 538 27.33 -28.72 9.62
N LYS A 539 27.75 -27.91 10.58
CA LYS A 539 28.37 -28.29 11.85
C LYS A 539 27.33 -28.22 12.96
N THR A 540 27.51 -29.04 13.99
CA THR A 540 26.61 -29.08 15.15
C THR A 540 27.34 -28.60 16.39
N GLU A 541 26.80 -27.56 17.03
CA GLU A 541 27.16 -27.13 18.39
C GLU A 541 25.94 -27.37 19.27
N TYR A 542 25.87 -28.55 19.87
CA TYR A 542 24.71 -28.99 20.65
C TYR A 542 25.20 -29.68 21.93
N HIS A 543 24.47 -29.45 23.03
CA HIS A 543 24.71 -30.09 24.31
C HIS A 543 23.52 -30.99 24.62
N ASP A 544 23.80 -32.29 24.79
CA ASP A 544 22.77 -33.26 25.20
C ASP A 544 22.86 -33.54 26.68
N ASN A 545 21.70 -33.58 27.33
CA ASN A 545 21.56 -33.92 28.74
C ASN A 545 20.53 -35.05 28.95
N TYR A 546 20.19 -35.77 27.88
CA TYR A 546 19.14 -36.79 27.88
C TYR A 546 19.69 -38.14 27.41
N ASP A 547 19.30 -39.21 28.10
CA ASP A 547 19.66 -40.58 27.71
C ASP A 547 18.69 -41.15 26.66
N THR A 548 17.54 -40.49 26.44
CA THR A 548 16.55 -40.92 25.45
C THR A 548 17.09 -40.81 24.03
N ALA A 549 16.95 -41.91 23.27
CA ALA A 549 17.44 -41.99 21.90
C ALA A 549 16.96 -40.81 21.03
N PRO A 550 17.85 -40.07 20.35
CA PRO A 550 17.52 -38.78 19.74
C PRO A 550 16.69 -38.91 18.45
N PHE A 551 16.82 -40.00 17.70
CA PHE A 551 16.06 -40.19 16.47
C PHE A 551 15.71 -41.66 16.24
N GLN A 552 14.42 -41.95 16.05
CA GLN A 552 13.93 -43.29 15.66
C GLN A 552 12.72 -43.18 14.72
N VAL A 553 12.53 -44.21 13.88
CA VAL A 553 11.33 -44.45 13.09
C VAL A 553 10.61 -45.67 13.68
N ILE A 554 9.37 -45.49 14.10
CA ILE A 554 8.49 -46.57 14.57
C ILE A 554 7.72 -47.07 13.35
N ASN A 555 8.11 -48.22 12.83
CA ASN A 555 7.46 -48.87 11.70
C ASN A 555 6.19 -49.58 12.19
N ILE A 556 5.02 -49.13 11.72
CA ILE A 556 3.73 -49.71 12.09
C ILE A 556 2.81 -49.87 10.87
N GLN A 557 2.20 -51.05 10.76
CA GLN A 557 1.35 -51.42 9.62
C GLN A 557 -0.10 -50.97 9.84
N GLY A 558 -0.38 -49.68 9.70
CA GLY A 558 -1.75 -49.15 9.67
C GLY A 558 -2.32 -49.08 8.26
N LYS A 559 -3.66 -49.03 8.12
CA LYS A 559 -4.34 -48.77 6.84
C LYS A 559 -4.85 -47.33 6.80
N GLU A 560 -4.49 -46.58 5.76
CA GLU A 560 -5.00 -45.24 5.52
C GLU A 560 -6.50 -45.24 5.21
N LYS A 561 -7.20 -44.21 5.68
CA LYS A 561 -8.61 -43.95 5.39
C LYS A 561 -8.77 -42.53 4.90
N ARG A 562 -9.44 -42.37 3.74
CA ARG A 562 -9.80 -41.05 3.20
C ARG A 562 -11.00 -40.49 3.96
N VAL A 563 -10.90 -39.23 4.38
CA VAL A 563 -11.97 -38.47 5.06
C VAL A 563 -12.11 -37.13 4.36
N GLY A 564 -13.15 -36.99 3.54
CA GLY A 564 -13.32 -35.85 2.64
C GLY A 564 -12.16 -35.72 1.64
N THR A 565 -11.46 -34.60 1.69
CA THR A 565 -10.24 -34.31 0.88
C THR A 565 -8.94 -34.65 1.60
N SER A 566 -8.99 -35.21 2.81
CA SER A 566 -7.83 -35.50 3.66
C SER A 566 -7.70 -37.00 3.97
N TYR A 567 -6.66 -37.38 4.72
CA TYR A 567 -6.36 -38.77 5.09
C TYR A 567 -6.09 -38.89 6.59
N GLN A 568 -6.41 -40.05 7.14
CA GLN A 568 -6.08 -40.44 8.51
C GLN A 568 -5.66 -41.90 8.58
N ASN A 569 -4.97 -42.27 9.65
CA ASN A 569 -4.53 -43.62 9.97
C ASN A 569 -4.65 -43.82 11.49
N GLU A 570 -5.62 -44.64 11.88
CA GLU A 570 -6.03 -44.85 13.28
C GLU A 570 -4.97 -45.59 14.08
N ILE A 571 -4.34 -46.61 13.49
CA ILE A 571 -3.27 -47.37 14.11
C ILE A 571 -2.04 -46.48 14.37
N GLU A 572 -1.65 -45.64 13.41
CA GLU A 572 -0.58 -44.66 13.63
C GLU A 572 -0.95 -43.67 14.75
N ALA A 573 -2.22 -43.23 14.83
CA ALA A 573 -2.66 -42.27 15.84
C ALA A 573 -2.63 -42.87 17.26
N ILE A 574 -3.06 -44.12 17.43
CA ILE A 574 -3.03 -44.82 18.73
C ILE A 574 -1.59 -45.06 19.19
N ARG A 575 -0.70 -45.55 18.29
CA ARG A 575 0.71 -45.76 18.64
C ARG A 575 1.42 -44.45 18.96
N LEU A 576 1.06 -43.37 18.27
CA LEU A 576 1.58 -42.03 18.54
C LEU A 576 1.17 -41.53 19.93
N ASP A 577 -0.07 -41.78 20.38
CA ASP A 577 -0.50 -41.44 21.74
C ASP A 577 0.26 -42.24 22.81
N LYS A 578 0.52 -43.54 22.57
CA LYS A 578 1.38 -44.37 23.43
C LYS A 578 2.79 -43.74 23.55
N GLU A 579 3.39 -43.31 22.43
CA GLU A 579 4.71 -42.66 22.44
C GLU A 579 4.69 -41.30 23.14
N TYR A 580 3.65 -40.51 22.91
CA TYR A 580 3.43 -39.22 23.57
C TYR A 580 3.41 -39.39 25.09
N LYS A 581 2.60 -40.30 25.62
CA LYS A 581 2.51 -40.58 27.06
C LYS A 581 3.84 -41.04 27.67
N LYS A 582 4.67 -41.74 26.90
CA LYS A 582 6.02 -42.15 27.33
C LYS A 582 6.95 -40.95 27.43
N LEU A 583 7.08 -40.17 26.36
CA LEU A 583 8.04 -39.06 26.29
C LEU A 583 7.62 -37.85 27.14
N SER A 584 6.32 -37.63 27.32
CA SER A 584 5.79 -36.55 28.17
C SER A 584 6.10 -36.74 29.67
N LYS A 585 6.62 -37.91 30.09
CA LYS A 585 7.12 -38.12 31.46
C LYS A 585 8.47 -37.45 31.69
N GLU A 586 9.30 -37.34 30.67
CA GLU A 586 10.66 -36.80 30.73
C GLU A 586 10.73 -35.38 30.16
N PHE A 587 9.96 -35.10 29.11
CA PHE A 587 10.00 -33.84 28.37
C PHE A 587 8.73 -33.03 28.58
N LYS A 588 8.90 -31.72 28.83
CA LYS A 588 7.77 -30.79 29.00
C LYS A 588 7.15 -30.35 27.68
N GLN A 589 7.96 -30.23 26.62
CA GLN A 589 7.51 -29.75 25.32
C GLN A 589 7.49 -30.87 24.27
N VAL A 590 6.47 -31.72 24.33
CA VAL A 590 6.20 -32.75 23.31
C VAL A 590 5.13 -32.25 22.35
N ILE A 591 5.46 -32.16 21.07
CA ILE A 591 4.55 -31.67 20.03
C ILE A 591 4.38 -32.73 18.95
N VAL A 592 3.16 -32.84 18.44
CA VAL A 592 2.84 -33.72 17.30
C VAL A 592 2.73 -32.90 16.03
N ILE A 593 3.35 -33.38 14.96
CA ILE A 593 3.16 -32.87 13.60
C ILE A 593 2.57 -33.94 12.68
N SER A 594 1.59 -33.54 11.87
CA SER A 594 0.95 -34.41 10.89
C SER A 594 0.74 -33.69 9.56
N PRO A 595 0.88 -34.39 8.42
CA PRO A 595 0.66 -33.80 7.10
C PRO A 595 -0.82 -33.55 6.79
N TYR A 596 -1.75 -34.21 7.49
CA TYR A 596 -3.18 -34.23 7.13
C TYR A 596 -4.07 -33.74 8.28
N GLN A 597 -4.98 -32.81 7.97
CA GLN A 597 -5.94 -32.26 8.93
C GLN A 597 -6.88 -33.34 9.52
N ALA A 598 -7.29 -34.34 8.73
CA ALA A 598 -8.12 -35.43 9.27
C ALA A 598 -7.37 -36.23 10.34
N GLN A 599 -6.08 -36.53 10.12
CA GLN A 599 -5.24 -37.14 11.15
C GLN A 599 -5.08 -36.23 12.37
N CYS A 600 -4.95 -34.92 12.20
CA CYS A 600 -4.89 -34.00 13.34
C CYS A 600 -6.16 -34.07 14.19
N LYS A 601 -7.34 -34.06 13.55
CA LYS A 601 -8.63 -34.19 14.23
C LYS A 601 -8.78 -35.53 14.95
N LEU A 602 -8.31 -36.61 14.33
CA LEU A 602 -8.35 -37.95 14.93
C LEU A 602 -7.47 -38.03 16.19
N ILE A 603 -6.21 -37.59 16.10
CA ILE A 603 -5.28 -37.59 17.25
C ILE A 603 -5.84 -36.71 18.38
N ASN A 604 -6.35 -35.53 18.07
CA ASN A 604 -6.96 -34.64 19.07
C ASN A 604 -8.22 -35.25 19.72
N LYS A 605 -8.96 -36.10 19.00
CA LYS A 605 -10.09 -36.86 19.56
C LYS A 605 -9.62 -37.97 20.50
N ILE A 606 -8.51 -38.64 20.17
CA ILE A 606 -7.92 -39.72 20.98
C ILE A 606 -7.32 -39.13 22.27
N ASN A 607 -6.56 -38.04 22.15
CA ASN A 607 -5.95 -37.36 23.28
C ASN A 607 -5.98 -35.84 23.08
N PRO A 608 -6.93 -35.13 23.72
CA PRO A 608 -7.04 -33.67 23.63
C PRO A 608 -5.88 -32.88 24.26
N GLU A 609 -5.02 -33.53 25.07
CA GLU A 609 -3.86 -32.88 25.68
C GLU A 609 -2.70 -32.71 24.68
N ILE A 610 -2.73 -33.45 23.57
CA ILE A 610 -1.68 -33.39 22.56
C ILE A 610 -1.75 -32.06 21.82
N ASN A 611 -0.68 -31.28 21.93
CA ASN A 611 -0.49 -30.11 21.09
C ASN A 611 -0.10 -30.54 19.67
N ILE A 612 -1.07 -30.53 18.75
CA ILE A 612 -0.91 -31.00 17.37
C ILE A 612 -0.98 -29.87 16.34
N HIS A 613 -0.08 -29.93 15.37
CA HIS A 613 0.00 -28.98 14.27
C HIS A 613 0.19 -29.69 12.92
N THR A 614 -0.13 -28.98 11.84
CA THR A 614 0.35 -29.39 10.51
C THR A 614 1.81 -28.97 10.32
N VAL A 615 2.55 -29.64 9.43
CA VAL A 615 3.95 -29.28 9.13
C VAL A 615 4.08 -27.81 8.73
N ASP A 616 3.23 -27.35 7.81
CA ASP A 616 3.25 -25.98 7.30
C ASP A 616 2.92 -24.95 8.42
N SER A 617 1.97 -25.25 9.33
CA SER A 617 1.62 -24.35 10.44
C SER A 617 2.63 -24.32 11.58
N PHE A 618 3.48 -25.35 11.69
CA PHE A 618 4.52 -25.45 12.72
C PHE A 618 5.87 -24.84 12.29
N GLN A 619 5.93 -24.24 11.09
CA GLN A 619 7.13 -23.57 10.63
C GLN A 619 7.55 -22.40 11.54
N GLY A 620 8.86 -22.23 11.73
CA GLY A 620 9.42 -21.21 12.63
C GLY A 620 9.30 -21.53 14.13
N ARG A 621 8.62 -22.62 14.50
CA ARG A 621 8.58 -23.17 15.86
C ARG A 621 9.56 -24.33 16.01
N GLU A 622 9.81 -24.70 17.26
CA GLU A 622 10.66 -25.81 17.67
C GLU A 622 10.11 -26.39 18.97
N ALA A 623 10.41 -27.67 19.22
CA ALA A 623 9.99 -28.39 20.41
C ALA A 623 11.14 -29.24 20.95
N ASP A 624 11.14 -29.52 22.25
CA ASP A 624 12.07 -30.47 22.85
C ASP A 624 11.94 -31.84 22.18
N VAL A 625 10.70 -32.28 21.99
CA VAL A 625 10.35 -33.53 21.31
C VAL A 625 9.34 -33.27 20.20
N VAL A 626 9.57 -33.87 19.04
CA VAL A 626 8.60 -33.91 17.94
C VAL A 626 8.24 -35.34 17.58
N LEU A 627 6.94 -35.63 17.60
CA LEU A 627 6.35 -36.84 17.07
C LEU A 627 5.73 -36.54 15.71
N MET A 628 6.19 -37.22 14.67
CA MET A 628 5.73 -37.02 13.29
C MET A 628 5.02 -38.28 12.77
N THR A 629 3.83 -38.15 12.19
CA THR A 629 3.10 -39.28 11.57
C THR A 629 3.12 -39.15 10.05
N THR A 630 3.33 -40.26 9.33
CA THR A 630 3.35 -40.23 7.85
C THR A 630 1.99 -40.48 7.21
N VAL A 631 1.09 -41.18 7.91
CA VAL A 631 -0.32 -41.47 7.58
C VAL A 631 -0.50 -42.40 6.38
N ARG A 632 0.22 -42.14 5.28
CA ARG A 632 0.03 -42.85 4.02
C ARG A 632 0.60 -44.26 4.08
N SER A 633 -0.22 -45.25 3.73
CA SER A 633 0.09 -46.67 3.83
C SER A 633 -0.26 -47.46 2.58
N GLU A 634 -0.68 -46.79 1.49
CA GLU A 634 -0.94 -47.44 0.20
C GLU A 634 0.16 -47.13 -0.83
N ASN A 635 -0.17 -46.69 -2.04
CA ASN A 635 0.76 -46.58 -3.16
C ASN A 635 1.30 -45.17 -3.41
N LYS A 636 0.85 -44.16 -2.64
CA LYS A 636 1.26 -42.77 -2.83
C LYS A 636 1.76 -42.17 -1.52
N ILE A 637 2.90 -41.48 -1.56
CA ILE A 637 3.44 -40.78 -0.38
C ILE A 637 2.78 -39.41 -0.14
N GLY A 638 2.13 -38.86 -1.18
CA GLY A 638 1.29 -37.67 -1.07
C GLY A 638 2.05 -36.41 -0.60
N PHE A 639 1.67 -35.88 0.56
CA PHE A 639 2.21 -34.63 1.13
C PHE A 639 3.74 -34.62 1.22
N TRP A 640 4.32 -35.80 1.49
CA TRP A 640 5.76 -35.97 1.65
C TRP A 640 6.55 -36.03 0.36
N ASN A 641 5.91 -35.93 -0.81
CA ASN A 641 6.64 -35.85 -2.07
C ASN A 641 7.47 -34.56 -2.18
N ASP A 642 7.05 -33.50 -1.48
CA ASP A 642 7.84 -32.28 -1.34
C ASP A 642 8.94 -32.46 -0.29
N TYR A 643 10.19 -32.43 -0.74
CA TYR A 643 11.35 -32.58 0.12
C TYR A 643 11.49 -31.44 1.14
N ARG A 644 10.98 -30.23 0.84
CA ARG A 644 11.04 -29.07 1.74
C ARG A 644 10.17 -29.30 2.96
N ARG A 645 8.98 -29.91 2.78
CA ARG A 645 8.09 -30.33 3.87
C ARG A 645 8.73 -31.37 4.76
N LEU A 646 9.38 -32.38 4.17
CA LEU A 646 10.12 -33.38 4.96
C LEU A 646 11.26 -32.72 5.76
N ASN A 647 12.06 -31.87 5.10
CA ASN A 647 13.16 -31.15 5.73
C ASN A 647 12.67 -30.27 6.88
N VAL A 648 11.58 -29.51 6.69
CA VAL A 648 10.96 -28.73 7.76
C VAL A 648 10.53 -29.65 8.90
N GLY A 649 9.75 -30.71 8.62
CA GLY A 649 9.20 -31.61 9.64
C GLY A 649 10.26 -32.25 10.53
N MET A 650 11.33 -32.79 9.94
CA MET A 650 12.41 -33.42 10.72
C MET A 650 13.23 -32.43 11.52
N THR A 651 13.27 -31.14 11.12
CA THR A 651 14.18 -30.15 11.71
C THR A 651 13.55 -29.27 12.77
N ARG A 652 12.47 -29.76 13.39
CA ARG A 652 11.71 -29.09 14.45
C ARG A 652 12.06 -29.56 15.86
N ALA A 653 12.53 -30.79 16.01
CA ALA A 653 12.92 -31.38 17.30
C ALA A 653 14.28 -30.89 17.76
N LYS A 654 14.41 -30.55 19.04
CA LYS A 654 15.71 -30.25 19.67
C LYS A 654 16.41 -31.51 20.13
N HIS A 655 15.73 -32.32 20.93
CA HIS A 655 16.32 -33.46 21.63
C HIS A 655 15.89 -34.79 21.01
N VAL A 656 14.58 -34.95 20.75
CA VAL A 656 14.02 -36.23 20.34
C VAL A 656 13.08 -36.10 19.15
N LEU A 657 13.34 -36.85 18.08
CA LEU A 657 12.44 -37.04 16.95
C LEU A 657 11.96 -38.50 16.90
N ARG A 658 10.65 -38.69 16.79
CA ARG A 658 10.04 -39.98 16.43
C ARG A 658 9.22 -39.82 15.17
N ILE A 659 9.38 -40.73 14.22
CA ILE A 659 8.53 -40.79 13.04
C ILE A 659 7.73 -42.08 13.10
N ILE A 660 6.40 -41.97 13.17
CA ILE A 660 5.47 -43.09 13.18
C ILE A 660 4.93 -43.24 11.76
N GLY A 661 5.03 -44.44 11.18
CA GLY A 661 4.59 -44.64 9.82
C GLY A 661 4.81 -46.04 9.28
N ASN A 662 4.26 -46.31 8.10
CA ASN A 662 4.51 -47.55 7.39
C ASN A 662 5.72 -47.39 6.45
N ILE A 663 6.90 -47.86 6.86
CA ILE A 663 8.13 -47.71 6.06
C ILE A 663 8.10 -48.51 4.75
N ASN A 664 7.23 -49.53 4.66
CA ASN A 664 7.10 -50.37 3.47
C ASN A 664 6.42 -49.65 2.29
N THR A 665 5.92 -48.44 2.49
CA THR A 665 5.34 -47.62 1.42
C THR A 665 6.27 -46.52 0.93
N TRP A 666 7.34 -46.22 1.66
CA TRP A 666 8.19 -45.05 1.40
C TRP A 666 9.05 -45.17 0.14
N ASP A 667 9.23 -46.38 -0.40
CA ASP A 667 10.00 -46.67 -1.61
C ASP A 667 9.13 -46.95 -2.85
N LYS A 668 7.81 -46.89 -2.72
CA LYS A 668 6.87 -47.09 -3.84
C LYS A 668 6.89 -45.97 -4.86
N GLU A 669 7.28 -44.77 -4.46
CA GLU A 669 7.51 -43.62 -5.36
C GLU A 669 8.95 -43.11 -5.15
N GLU A 670 9.59 -42.63 -6.22
CA GLU A 670 10.84 -41.88 -6.08
C GLU A 670 10.56 -40.58 -5.32
N GLY A 671 11.33 -40.30 -4.28
CA GLY A 671 11.05 -39.14 -3.44
C GLY A 671 11.90 -39.09 -2.17
N PRO A 672 11.67 -38.08 -1.33
CA PRO A 672 12.49 -37.83 -0.15
C PRO A 672 12.29 -38.91 0.95
N LEU A 673 11.09 -39.51 1.07
CA LEU A 673 10.88 -40.63 2.00
C LEU A 673 11.66 -41.90 1.63
N LYS A 674 11.88 -42.16 0.34
CA LYS A 674 12.74 -43.28 -0.10
C LYS A 674 14.18 -43.10 0.34
N LYS A 675 14.70 -41.87 0.26
CA LYS A 675 16.04 -41.51 0.78
C LYS A 675 16.08 -41.68 2.30
N LEU A 676 15.05 -41.24 3.01
CA LEU A 676 14.93 -41.39 4.45
C LEU A 676 14.90 -42.87 4.86
N LYS A 677 14.10 -43.71 4.19
CA LYS A 677 14.04 -45.17 4.40
C LYS A 677 15.43 -45.80 4.33
N LYS A 678 16.18 -45.53 3.25
CA LYS A 678 17.55 -46.03 3.09
C LYS A 678 18.45 -45.59 4.24
N TYR A 679 18.38 -44.31 4.62
CA TYR A 679 19.18 -43.77 5.72
C TYR A 679 18.87 -44.44 7.06
N VAL A 680 17.59 -44.56 7.43
CA VAL A 680 17.21 -45.10 8.75
C VAL A 680 17.49 -46.59 8.88
N ILE A 681 17.35 -47.36 7.80
CA ILE A 681 17.72 -48.78 7.76
C ILE A 681 19.24 -48.93 7.93
N ASN A 682 20.03 -48.20 7.14
CA ASN A 682 21.50 -48.29 7.20
C ASN A 682 22.09 -47.86 8.55
N ASN A 683 21.35 -47.07 9.33
CA ASN A 683 21.77 -46.57 10.64
C ASN A 683 21.10 -47.29 11.82
N ASN A 684 20.35 -48.38 11.59
CA ASN A 684 19.61 -49.13 12.62
C ASN A 684 18.68 -48.24 13.48
N LEU A 685 17.96 -47.31 12.83
CA LEU A 685 17.07 -46.36 13.50
C LEU A 685 15.59 -46.77 13.47
N VAL A 686 15.30 -47.99 13.00
CA VAL A 686 13.93 -48.50 12.84
C VAL A 686 13.57 -49.38 14.03
N GLU A 687 12.46 -49.05 14.70
CA GLU A 687 11.78 -49.88 15.68
C GLU A 687 10.59 -50.56 14.99
N GLU A 688 10.59 -51.89 14.95
CA GLU A 688 9.50 -52.68 14.36
C GLU A 688 8.39 -52.91 15.39
N GLU A 689 7.19 -52.40 15.11
CA GLU A 689 6.02 -52.57 15.96
C GLU A 689 5.04 -53.58 15.34
N LYS A 690 4.65 -54.59 16.12
CA LYS A 690 3.55 -55.50 15.74
C LYS A 690 2.22 -54.92 16.18
N ILE A 691 1.18 -55.04 15.36
CA ILE A 691 -0.18 -54.68 15.75
C ILE A 691 -0.63 -55.65 16.85
N GLU A 692 -0.66 -55.19 18.09
CA GLU A 692 -1.22 -55.95 19.22
C GLU A 692 -2.75 -56.06 19.07
N LYS A 693 -3.35 -57.12 19.62
CA LYS A 693 -4.82 -57.30 19.61
C LYS A 693 -5.58 -56.13 20.26
N GLU A 694 -4.93 -55.35 21.13
CA GLU A 694 -5.52 -54.16 21.76
C GLU A 694 -5.66 -52.96 20.81
N PHE A 695 -5.06 -52.99 19.61
CA PHE A 695 -5.21 -51.96 18.58
C PHE A 695 -6.38 -52.21 17.62
N ILE A 696 -6.95 -53.43 17.62
CA ILE A 696 -8.10 -53.87 16.81
C ILE A 696 -9.36 -53.70 17.65
#